data_AF-A0A087YJD3-F1
#
_entry.id   AF-A0A087YJD3-F1
#
_cell.length_a   1.000
_cell.length_b   1.000
_cell.length_c   1.000
_cell.angle_alpha   90.00
_cell.angle_beta   90.00
_cell.angle_gamma   90.00
#
_symmetry.space_group_name_H-M   'P 1'
#
loop_
_entity.id
_entity.type
_entity.pdbx_description
1 polymer ?
#
loop_
_entity_poly.entity_id
_entity_poly.type
_entity_poly.pdbx_seq_one_letter_code
_entity_poly.pdbx_strand_id
1 'polypeptide(L)'
;MPPKKQQLKPTAANVSSSLDLESEDLSLETTVPTTEDVSSSDEQRNGSQKVTRQLIERKELLHTLQLLKIELSQKNLIIDNMKADHMSKVEELEEKLNDAIHQKQVLSLKLDSQLKLAQEENKKQQALRKQEMETILLRQRQLEETNRQLCEKAGELRRSLRDLDIPRDRYQELRGVPDDRISIQEYVAMRFYEAVTPLRSQLAQLGEQRSYLAEELDVHRNKMKLLMESYEEERRLRSELELRSQRLTLELADTKQNIQQGDYRRENYPNIKRERDDFETELKELKRKFETVDLSHAALTRERDTLSNEVATLQQSVTLLQKDKEYLNRQNMELSIRCAHQEDRVDRLQVQLEDTKKARENTYEKYVASRDYYKSEYESKLREELENIRLKTSQEIENLQRSSRELYERENRNLREARDNAVLEKDRAAAAEKDAQARYDQLLEQFRQLQLGTDSRVAELSSQAKLHSFEAERAHLLKEETAKALAQCQVECEKQQKKLELLTQEFYRLQTSSEKRVAELQAQNAEQASRLETYEKLEQELDQVTMQAAEIENEEEAERVLFSYGYGANVPTTAKRRLKQSVHLARRVLQLERQNTLLRRDLDRHQNQTGQMSQELSAANQLLQQTQQPYSFLIDTVREKDAAIRALRERVSSLEDDVSSLRKERNALQQVKNDMAADLERLLNNKESILSDCVCMCTHRSVSPIQPFALQTPLQTL
;
A
#
# COMPACT_ATOMS: atom_id res chain seq x y z
N MET A 1 66.35 -24.46 25.56
CA MET A 1 66.38 -23.26 24.69
C MET A 1 64.99 -22.67 24.58
N PRO A 2 64.83 -21.35 24.36
CA PRO A 2 63.57 -20.73 23.95
C PRO A 2 63.49 -20.51 22.42
N PRO A 3 62.29 -20.43 21.82
CA PRO A 3 62.07 -19.78 20.53
C PRO A 3 62.10 -18.24 20.66
N LYS A 4 62.42 -17.52 19.57
CA LYS A 4 62.48 -16.04 19.53
C LYS A 4 61.17 -15.43 19.00
N LYS A 5 60.94 -14.16 19.34
CA LYS A 5 59.96 -13.28 18.66
C LYS A 5 60.59 -12.59 17.45
N GLN A 6 59.80 -12.41 16.40
CA GLN A 6 59.80 -11.23 15.51
C GLN A 6 58.31 -10.84 15.36
N GLN A 7 57.78 -9.66 15.69
CA GLN A 7 58.11 -8.24 15.47
C GLN A 7 57.63 -7.64 14.12
N LEU A 8 56.68 -6.69 14.27
CA LEU A 8 56.42 -5.50 13.43
C LEU A 8 55.71 -5.75 12.07
N LYS A 9 54.85 -4.86 11.55
CA LYS A 9 54.42 -3.48 11.94
C LYS A 9 52.94 -3.25 11.53
N PRO A 10 52.24 -2.18 12.00
CA PRO A 10 50.82 -1.94 11.71
C PRO A 10 50.56 -0.86 10.63
N THR A 11 49.30 -0.76 10.19
CA THR A 11 48.71 0.35 9.40
C THR A 11 47.38 0.80 10.03
N ALA A 12 46.89 2.00 9.71
CA ALA A 12 45.87 2.72 10.52
C ALA A 12 44.65 3.25 9.73
N ALA A 13 43.51 3.36 10.43
CA ALA A 13 42.34 4.21 10.14
C ALA A 13 41.50 4.26 11.45
N ASN A 14 41.28 5.43 12.07
CA ASN A 14 40.13 6.35 11.90
C ASN A 14 38.79 5.74 12.37
N VAL A 15 38.24 6.09 13.55
CA VAL A 15 37.59 7.37 13.99
C VAL A 15 36.08 7.40 13.72
N SER A 16 35.29 7.26 14.81
CA SER A 16 33.93 7.76 15.12
C SER A 16 33.50 7.05 16.43
N SER A 17 33.00 7.64 17.52
CA SER A 17 32.37 8.96 17.77
C SER A 17 30.96 9.14 17.22
N SER A 18 29.97 8.57 17.92
CA SER A 18 28.70 9.25 18.24
C SER A 18 28.31 8.84 19.66
N LEU A 19 27.78 9.77 20.44
CA LEU A 19 27.31 9.56 21.80
C LEU A 19 26.16 10.53 22.00
N ASP A 20 24.96 10.05 21.73
CA ASP A 20 23.75 10.87 21.70
C ASP A 20 22.74 10.28 22.69
N LEU A 21 22.21 11.15 23.54
CA LEU A 21 21.20 10.88 24.55
C LEU A 21 19.87 11.39 24.02
N GLU A 22 19.00 10.49 23.56
CA GLU A 22 17.60 10.81 23.33
C GLU A 22 16.71 9.87 24.15
N SER A 23 15.84 10.48 24.93
CA SER A 23 14.88 9.86 25.84
C SER A 23 13.48 10.01 25.25
N GLU A 24 12.73 8.92 25.15
CA GLU A 24 11.26 8.99 25.07
C GLU A 24 10.63 8.01 26.04
N ASP A 25 9.71 8.50 26.86
CA ASP A 25 8.82 7.70 27.70
C ASP A 25 7.70 7.10 26.83
N LEU A 26 7.49 5.78 26.90
CA LEU A 26 6.27 5.16 26.39
C LEU A 26 5.65 4.23 27.44
N SER A 27 4.62 4.78 28.09
CA SER A 27 3.65 4.10 28.95
C SER A 27 2.81 3.06 28.20
N LEU A 28 2.35 2.03 28.91
CA LEU A 28 1.00 1.39 28.90
C LEU A 28 1.09 0.17 29.83
N GLU A 29 0.41 0.14 30.98
CA GLU A 29 -0.99 -0.33 31.14
C GLU A 29 -1.15 -1.79 30.65
N THR A 30 -1.32 -2.82 31.50
CA THR A 30 -2.11 -2.95 32.74
C THR A 30 -3.63 -2.88 32.51
N THR A 31 -4.20 -3.90 31.86
CA THR A 31 -5.66 -4.00 31.64
C THR A 31 -6.24 -5.34 32.12
N VAL A 32 -6.95 -5.30 33.25
CA VAL A 32 -8.00 -6.28 33.62
C VAL A 32 -9.23 -5.47 34.04
N PRO A 33 -10.29 -5.47 33.21
CA PRO A 33 -11.65 -5.78 33.68
C PRO A 33 -12.34 -6.78 32.71
N THR A 34 -13.21 -7.72 33.08
CA THR A 34 -14.41 -7.73 33.96
C THR A 34 -15.61 -6.91 33.47
N THR A 35 -16.35 -7.50 32.51
CA THR A 35 -17.76 -7.25 32.12
C THR A 35 -18.17 -8.44 31.23
N GLU A 36 -19.40 -8.98 31.19
CA GLU A 36 -20.61 -8.81 32.01
C GLU A 36 -21.55 -10.03 31.75
N ASP A 37 -22.82 -9.91 32.11
CA ASP A 37 -23.94 -10.85 31.87
C ASP A 37 -24.16 -11.22 30.36
N VAL A 38 -25.08 -12.09 29.93
CA VAL A 38 -26.56 -12.00 30.02
C VAL A 38 -27.22 -13.36 29.70
N SER A 39 -28.34 -13.66 30.40
CA SER A 39 -29.61 -14.36 30.02
C SER A 39 -29.66 -15.30 28.77
N SER A 40 -30.52 -16.33 28.67
CA SER A 40 -31.98 -16.26 28.86
C SER A 40 -32.75 -17.59 28.68
N SER A 41 -33.96 -17.66 29.28
CA SER A 41 -35.21 -18.25 28.73
C SER A 41 -35.31 -19.75 28.37
N ASP A 42 -36.48 -20.42 28.26
CA ASP A 42 -37.92 -20.20 28.62
C ASP A 42 -38.60 -21.60 28.70
N GLU A 43 -39.89 -21.85 29.04
CA GLU A 43 -41.08 -21.06 29.40
C GLU A 43 -41.70 -21.69 30.69
N GLN A 44 -42.64 -21.02 31.37
CA GLN A 44 -43.55 -21.70 32.30
C GLN A 44 -44.74 -22.29 31.55
N ARG A 45 -45.06 -23.59 31.70
CA ARG A 45 -46.46 -24.05 31.63
C ARG A 45 -46.73 -25.45 32.19
N ASN A 46 -47.99 -25.64 32.58
CA ASN A 46 -48.51 -26.89 33.13
C ASN A 46 -48.57 -27.99 32.06
N GLY A 47 -48.13 -29.21 32.41
CA GLY A 47 -48.27 -30.37 31.54
C GLY A 47 -48.00 -31.68 32.27
N SER A 48 -49.06 -32.42 32.61
CA SER A 48 -48.95 -33.73 33.27
C SER A 48 -48.52 -34.82 32.28
N GLN A 49 -47.21 -34.93 32.03
CA GLN A 49 -46.65 -36.01 31.22
C GLN A 49 -45.59 -36.82 31.99
N LYS A 50 -45.55 -38.12 31.69
CA LYS A 50 -44.85 -39.13 32.49
C LYS A 50 -43.33 -38.92 32.39
N VAL A 51 -42.63 -38.96 33.52
CA VAL A 51 -41.16 -38.98 33.54
C VAL A 51 -40.68 -40.29 32.92
N THR A 52 -40.35 -40.25 31.64
CA THR A 52 -39.65 -41.35 30.97
C THR A 52 -38.21 -41.39 31.44
N ARG A 53 -37.66 -42.60 31.57
CA ARG A 53 -36.30 -42.88 32.05
C ARG A 53 -35.21 -42.00 31.42
N GLN A 54 -35.35 -41.70 30.14
CA GLN A 54 -34.47 -40.82 29.35
C GLN A 54 -34.33 -39.39 29.91
N LEU A 55 -35.35 -38.84 30.60
CA LEU A 55 -35.28 -37.52 31.22
C LEU A 55 -34.46 -37.53 32.52
N ILE A 56 -34.40 -38.66 33.22
CA ILE A 56 -33.55 -38.85 34.39
C ILE A 56 -32.11 -39.05 33.92
N GLU A 57 -31.88 -39.98 32.98
CA GLU A 57 -30.57 -40.24 32.37
C GLU A 57 -29.97 -38.96 31.75
N ARG A 58 -30.78 -38.10 31.11
CA ARG A 58 -30.32 -36.78 30.60
C ARG A 58 -29.95 -35.80 31.71
N LYS A 59 -30.62 -35.81 32.87
CA LYS A 59 -30.26 -34.95 34.01
C LYS A 59 -29.01 -35.47 34.73
N GLU A 60 -28.87 -36.78 34.87
CA GLU A 60 -27.67 -37.41 35.42
C GLU A 60 -26.45 -37.12 34.53
N LEU A 61 -26.58 -37.26 33.21
CA LEU A 61 -25.52 -36.91 32.25
C LEU A 61 -25.19 -35.41 32.24
N LEU A 62 -26.15 -34.51 32.49
CA LEU A 62 -25.88 -33.08 32.66
C LEU A 62 -25.16 -32.78 33.98
N HIS A 63 -25.49 -33.49 35.05
CA HIS A 63 -24.83 -33.33 36.34
C HIS A 63 -23.38 -33.87 36.31
N THR A 64 -23.13 -35.02 35.70
CA THR A 64 -21.75 -35.51 35.49
C THR A 64 -20.97 -34.59 34.55
N LEU A 65 -21.60 -33.98 33.54
CA LEU A 65 -20.96 -32.92 32.74
C LEU A 65 -20.60 -31.67 33.56
N GLN A 66 -21.42 -31.28 34.55
CA GLN A 66 -21.08 -30.19 35.46
C GLN A 66 -19.94 -30.56 36.40
N LEU A 67 -19.94 -31.78 36.98
CA LEU A 67 -18.85 -32.27 37.81
C LEU A 67 -17.53 -32.32 37.02
N LEU A 68 -17.54 -32.89 35.81
CA LEU A 68 -16.37 -32.94 34.92
C LEU A 68 -15.89 -31.53 34.50
N LYS A 69 -16.78 -30.55 34.32
CA LYS A 69 -16.39 -29.15 34.09
C LYS A 69 -15.73 -28.52 35.33
N ILE A 70 -16.22 -28.82 36.54
CA ILE A 70 -15.64 -28.34 37.80
C ILE A 70 -14.26 -28.99 38.00
N GLU A 71 -14.14 -30.31 37.83
CA GLU A 71 -12.85 -31.01 37.86
C GLU A 71 -11.87 -30.46 36.82
N LEU A 72 -12.30 -30.23 35.57
CA LEU A 72 -11.46 -29.61 34.54
C LEU A 72 -10.99 -28.21 34.96
N SER A 73 -11.88 -27.37 35.52
CA SER A 73 -11.52 -26.03 36.01
C SER A 73 -10.53 -26.08 37.18
N GLN A 74 -10.67 -27.05 38.09
CA GLN A 74 -9.72 -27.28 39.19
C GLN A 74 -8.36 -27.78 38.68
N LYS A 75 -8.34 -28.68 37.67
CA LYS A 75 -7.11 -29.13 37.03
C LYS A 75 -6.41 -27.99 36.28
N ASN A 76 -7.17 -27.15 35.57
CA ASN A 76 -6.62 -25.94 34.93
C ASN A 76 -6.03 -24.98 35.96
N LEU A 77 -6.74 -24.68 37.05
CA LEU A 77 -6.23 -23.83 38.14
C LEU A 77 -4.94 -24.39 38.77
N ILE A 78 -4.85 -25.71 38.97
CA ILE A 78 -3.61 -26.36 39.44
C ILE A 78 -2.49 -26.21 38.41
N ILE A 79 -2.77 -26.41 37.12
CA ILE A 79 -1.79 -26.23 36.03
C ILE A 79 -1.32 -24.77 35.95
N ASP A 80 -2.21 -23.80 36.11
CA ASP A 80 -1.88 -22.38 36.01
C ASP A 80 -1.13 -21.86 37.24
N ASN A 81 -1.43 -22.38 38.44
CA ASN A 81 -0.60 -22.19 39.63
C ASN A 81 0.81 -22.78 39.43
N MET A 82 0.92 -24.02 38.91
CA MET A 82 2.23 -24.63 38.61
C MET A 82 3.01 -23.85 37.54
N LYS A 83 2.33 -23.25 36.55
CA LYS A 83 2.98 -22.32 35.61
C LYS A 83 3.50 -21.07 36.32
N ALA A 84 2.71 -20.47 37.23
CA ALA A 84 3.14 -19.30 37.99
C ALA A 84 4.35 -19.59 38.88
N ASP A 85 4.33 -20.71 39.61
CA ASP A 85 5.46 -21.20 40.41
C ASP A 85 6.71 -21.43 39.54
N HIS A 86 6.55 -22.01 38.34
CA HIS A 86 7.66 -22.22 37.41
C HIS A 86 8.17 -20.93 36.77
N MET A 87 7.30 -19.97 36.42
CA MET A 87 7.68 -18.66 35.90
C MET A 87 8.46 -17.85 36.93
N SER A 88 7.94 -17.75 38.15
CA SER A 88 8.65 -17.12 39.27
C SER A 88 9.98 -17.81 39.55
N LYS A 89 10.08 -19.13 39.34
CA LYS A 89 11.35 -19.85 39.48
C LYS A 89 12.33 -19.64 38.32
N VAL A 90 11.85 -19.34 37.12
CA VAL A 90 12.70 -18.89 36.00
C VAL A 90 13.23 -17.49 36.29
N GLU A 91 12.37 -16.54 36.68
CA GLU A 91 12.74 -15.18 37.07
C GLU A 91 13.81 -15.19 38.19
N GLU A 92 13.58 -15.97 39.26
CA GLU A 92 14.55 -16.21 40.34
C GLU A 92 15.92 -16.71 39.87
N LEU A 93 15.98 -17.47 38.76
CA LEU A 93 17.20 -18.05 38.22
C LEU A 93 17.87 -17.11 37.22
N GLU A 94 17.10 -16.31 36.48
CA GLU A 94 17.59 -15.26 35.60
C GLU A 94 18.21 -14.11 36.40
N GLU A 95 17.61 -13.68 37.51
CA GLU A 95 18.23 -12.73 38.45
C GLU A 95 19.58 -13.25 38.97
N LYS A 96 19.62 -14.50 39.45
CA LYS A 96 20.86 -15.12 39.98
C LYS A 96 21.92 -15.32 38.90
N LEU A 97 21.51 -15.56 37.65
CA LEU A 97 22.40 -15.62 36.49
C LEU A 97 22.97 -14.23 36.17
N ASN A 98 22.15 -13.19 36.18
CA ASN A 98 22.55 -11.80 35.95
C ASN A 98 23.52 -11.32 37.04
N ASP A 99 23.25 -11.63 38.31
CA ASP A 99 24.16 -11.38 39.44
C ASP A 99 25.51 -12.09 39.25
N ALA A 100 25.50 -13.38 38.88
CA ALA A 100 26.72 -14.13 38.62
C ALA A 100 27.51 -13.58 37.42
N ILE A 101 26.83 -13.10 36.37
CA ILE A 101 27.44 -12.43 35.22
C ILE A 101 28.07 -11.08 35.66
N HIS A 102 27.37 -10.27 36.43
CA HIS A 102 27.89 -8.98 36.93
C HIS A 102 29.10 -9.19 37.85
N GLN A 103 29.02 -10.15 38.79
CA GLN A 103 30.15 -10.51 39.65
C GLN A 103 31.36 -11.00 38.83
N LYS A 104 31.13 -11.84 37.80
CA LYS A 104 32.18 -12.29 36.87
C LYS A 104 32.81 -11.11 36.11
N GLN A 105 32.02 -10.16 35.61
CA GLN A 105 32.53 -8.96 34.93
C GLN A 105 33.38 -8.09 35.88
N VAL A 106 32.88 -7.81 37.09
CA VAL A 106 33.61 -7.05 38.13
C VAL A 106 34.93 -7.74 38.52
N LEU A 107 34.95 -9.07 38.65
CA LEU A 107 36.17 -9.82 38.92
C LEU A 107 37.15 -9.80 37.73
N SER A 108 36.66 -9.90 36.49
CA SER A 108 37.49 -9.76 35.29
C SER A 108 38.16 -8.38 35.22
N LEU A 109 37.38 -7.30 35.41
CA LEU A 109 37.90 -5.93 35.39
C LEU A 109 38.91 -5.68 36.52
N LYS A 110 38.70 -6.25 37.71
CA LYS A 110 39.67 -6.21 38.81
C LYS A 110 40.97 -6.96 38.45
N LEU A 111 40.87 -8.15 37.86
CA LEU A 111 42.02 -8.93 37.42
C LEU A 111 42.80 -8.22 36.30
N ASP A 112 42.11 -7.69 35.29
CA ASP A 112 42.73 -6.92 34.20
C ASP A 112 43.42 -5.65 34.70
N SER A 113 42.84 -4.98 35.69
CA SER A 113 43.46 -3.82 36.35
C SER A 113 44.73 -4.22 37.11
N GLN A 114 44.67 -5.29 37.92
CA GLN A 114 45.85 -5.82 38.63
C GLN A 114 46.96 -6.29 37.67
N LEU A 115 46.60 -6.95 36.57
CA LEU A 115 47.55 -7.38 35.54
C LEU A 115 48.18 -6.19 34.81
N LYS A 116 47.43 -5.11 34.53
CA LYS A 116 47.98 -3.88 33.96
C LYS A 116 48.96 -3.21 34.92
N LEU A 117 48.58 -3.03 36.18
CA LEU A 117 49.43 -2.45 37.22
C LEU A 117 50.72 -3.26 37.41
N ALA A 118 50.63 -4.59 37.57
CA ALA A 118 51.79 -5.46 37.69
C ALA A 118 52.71 -5.44 36.45
N GLN A 119 52.13 -5.33 35.23
CA GLN A 119 52.92 -5.14 34.01
C GLN A 119 53.61 -3.77 33.96
N GLU A 120 52.98 -2.70 34.45
CA GLU A 120 53.58 -1.38 34.53
C GLU A 120 54.69 -1.28 35.58
N GLU A 121 54.49 -1.86 36.76
CA GLU A 121 55.51 -1.97 37.79
C GLU A 121 56.71 -2.78 37.31
N ASN A 122 56.48 -3.91 36.63
CA ASN A 122 57.55 -4.72 36.06
C ASN A 122 58.30 -3.95 34.95
N LYS A 123 57.59 -3.19 34.08
CA LYS A 123 58.23 -2.27 33.12
C LYS A 123 59.06 -1.18 33.81
N LYS A 124 58.56 -0.56 34.88
CA LYS A 124 59.26 0.46 35.68
C LYS A 124 60.52 -0.13 36.34
N GLN A 125 60.42 -1.30 36.98
CA GLN A 125 61.57 -2.02 37.55
C GLN A 125 62.60 -2.44 36.49
N GLN A 126 62.16 -2.87 35.29
CA GLN A 126 63.07 -3.17 34.19
C GLN A 126 63.76 -1.93 33.61
N ALA A 127 63.09 -0.77 33.61
CA ALA A 127 63.70 0.49 33.19
C ALA A 127 64.75 0.96 34.21
N LEU A 128 64.43 0.93 35.51
CA LEU A 128 65.36 1.25 36.59
C LEU A 128 66.60 0.33 36.55
N ARG A 129 66.42 -1.00 36.51
CA ARG A 129 67.53 -1.95 36.41
C ARG A 129 68.41 -1.77 35.16
N LYS A 130 67.85 -1.25 34.07
CA LYS A 130 68.64 -0.87 32.88
C LYS A 130 69.47 0.38 33.12
N GLN A 131 68.88 1.43 33.69
CA GLN A 131 69.61 2.66 34.05
C GLN A 131 70.70 2.41 35.11
N GLU A 132 70.41 1.56 36.09
CA GLU A 132 71.39 1.06 37.07
C GLU A 132 72.53 0.30 36.36
N MET A 133 72.21 -0.65 35.48
CA MET A 133 73.21 -1.39 34.71
C MET A 133 74.03 -0.49 33.77
N GLU A 134 73.40 0.48 33.11
CA GLU A 134 74.06 1.44 32.21
C GLU A 134 75.01 2.38 32.97
N THR A 135 74.61 2.86 34.16
CA THR A 135 75.50 3.67 35.02
C THR A 135 76.64 2.86 35.62
N ILE A 136 76.40 1.60 36.02
CA ILE A 136 77.45 0.67 36.47
C ILE A 136 78.43 0.37 35.33
N LEU A 137 77.96 0.07 34.12
CA LEU A 137 78.82 -0.19 32.95
C LEU A 137 79.63 1.05 32.54
N LEU A 138 79.04 2.24 32.60
CA LEU A 138 79.74 3.49 32.31
C LEU A 138 80.82 3.77 33.38
N ARG A 139 80.51 3.50 34.65
CA ARG A 139 81.49 3.61 35.75
C ARG A 139 82.59 2.55 35.64
N GLN A 140 82.27 1.33 35.24
CA GLN A 140 83.24 0.27 35.00
C GLN A 140 84.22 0.66 33.90
N ARG A 141 83.74 1.17 32.76
CA ARG A 141 84.62 1.65 31.67
C ARG A 141 85.58 2.76 32.13
N GLN A 142 85.10 3.75 32.89
CA GLN A 142 85.97 4.78 33.49
C GLN A 142 87.05 4.17 34.40
N LEU A 143 86.73 3.15 35.18
CA LEU A 143 87.68 2.46 36.06
C LEU A 143 88.67 1.59 35.27
N GLU A 144 88.23 0.95 34.17
CA GLU A 144 89.09 0.18 33.27
C GLU A 144 90.05 1.08 32.49
N GLU A 145 89.57 2.22 31.98
CA GLU A 145 90.38 3.23 31.29
C GLU A 145 91.42 3.87 32.23
N THR A 146 91.03 4.25 33.45
CA THR A 146 91.96 4.82 34.43
C THR A 146 92.96 3.80 34.97
N ASN A 147 92.54 2.56 35.23
CA ASN A 147 93.44 1.46 35.61
C ASN A 147 94.43 1.13 34.47
N ARG A 148 93.97 1.14 33.22
CA ARG A 148 94.86 0.99 32.05
C ARG A 148 95.91 2.09 31.99
N GLN A 149 95.52 3.36 32.11
CA GLN A 149 96.46 4.49 32.13
C GLN A 149 97.46 4.41 33.30
N LEU A 150 97.03 3.92 34.47
CA LEU A 150 97.91 3.69 35.62
C LEU A 150 98.88 2.53 35.38
N CYS A 151 98.43 1.43 34.76
CA CYS A 151 99.29 0.32 34.34
C CYS A 151 100.31 0.74 33.28
N GLU A 152 99.92 1.58 32.31
CA GLU A 152 100.80 2.11 31.27
C GLU A 152 101.89 3.01 31.89
N LYS A 153 101.52 3.98 32.74
CA LYS A 153 102.45 4.85 33.49
C LYS A 153 103.36 4.08 34.46
N ALA A 154 102.83 3.08 35.17
CA ALA A 154 103.63 2.21 36.04
C ALA A 154 104.60 1.33 35.22
N GLY A 155 104.19 0.92 34.02
CA GLY A 155 105.05 0.24 33.05
C GLY A 155 106.18 1.14 32.54
N GLU A 156 105.91 2.42 32.28
CA GLU A 156 106.91 3.42 31.89
C GLU A 156 107.94 3.66 33.00
N LEU A 157 107.49 3.90 34.25
CA LEU A 157 108.38 4.02 35.42
C LEU A 157 109.23 2.75 35.64
N ARG A 158 108.67 1.55 35.42
CA ARG A 158 109.43 0.27 35.51
C ARG A 158 110.39 0.02 34.34
N ARG A 159 110.30 0.79 33.25
CA ARG A 159 111.29 0.79 32.16
C ARG A 159 112.38 1.81 32.44
N SER A 160 112.02 3.02 32.86
CA SER A 160 112.99 4.08 33.15
C SER A 160 113.91 3.74 34.33
N LEU A 161 113.42 3.01 35.33
CA LEU A 161 114.21 2.57 36.49
C LEU A 161 115.14 1.36 36.23
N ARG A 162 115.39 0.95 34.98
CA ARG A 162 116.33 -0.14 34.67
C ARG A 162 117.78 0.34 34.52
N ASP A 163 117.96 1.43 33.78
CA ASP A 163 119.27 1.94 33.42
C ASP A 163 119.60 3.15 34.32
N LEU A 164 120.24 2.84 35.46
CA LEU A 164 120.51 3.79 36.56
C LEU A 164 121.99 4.19 36.70
N ASP A 165 122.90 3.60 35.90
CA ASP A 165 124.31 3.98 35.90
C ASP A 165 124.48 5.37 35.26
N ILE A 166 124.86 6.36 36.07
CA ILE A 166 125.05 7.76 35.67
C ILE A 166 126.55 8.15 35.74
N PRO A 167 127.10 8.88 34.74
CA PRO A 167 128.48 9.37 34.79
C PRO A 167 128.66 10.44 35.88
N ARG A 168 129.87 10.55 36.41
CA ARG A 168 130.22 11.41 37.57
C ARG A 168 129.80 12.87 37.39
N ASP A 169 129.80 13.38 36.17
CA ASP A 169 129.48 14.77 35.85
C ASP A 169 127.97 15.03 36.01
N ARG A 170 127.14 14.15 35.43
CA ARG A 170 125.68 14.20 35.55
C ARG A 170 125.17 13.90 36.97
N TYR A 171 125.93 13.15 37.78
CA TYR A 171 125.68 13.07 39.23
C TYR A 171 125.87 14.42 39.93
N GLN A 172 126.92 15.18 39.60
CA GLN A 172 127.16 16.51 40.18
C GLN A 172 126.10 17.53 39.76
N GLU A 173 125.63 17.48 38.52
CA GLU A 173 124.50 18.28 38.02
C GLU A 173 123.22 18.03 38.84
N LEU A 174 122.81 16.76 38.94
CA LEU A 174 121.58 16.38 39.65
C LEU A 174 121.64 16.70 41.16
N ARG A 175 122.81 16.56 41.79
CA ARG A 175 123.03 16.86 43.22
C ARG A 175 122.87 18.36 43.56
N GLY A 176 122.88 19.24 42.56
CA GLY A 176 122.63 20.69 42.74
C GLY A 176 121.15 21.09 42.70
N VAL A 177 120.24 20.17 42.38
CA VAL A 177 118.79 20.42 42.21
C VAL A 177 118.03 19.99 43.48
N PRO A 178 117.00 20.72 43.94
CA PRO A 178 116.16 20.25 45.05
C PRO A 178 115.22 19.11 44.61
N ASP A 179 115.04 18.12 45.50
CA ASP A 179 114.32 16.85 45.22
C ASP A 179 112.94 17.05 44.58
N ASP A 180 112.17 18.08 44.98
CA ASP A 180 110.85 18.43 44.43
C ASP A 180 110.82 18.70 42.91
N ARG A 181 112.00 18.85 42.27
CA ARG A 181 112.16 19.12 40.84
C ARG A 181 112.88 18.01 40.08
N ILE A 182 113.31 16.94 40.74
CA ILE A 182 114.05 15.83 40.14
C ILE A 182 113.07 14.73 39.72
N SER A 183 113.28 14.10 38.55
CA SER A 183 112.49 12.94 38.16
C SER A 183 112.72 11.76 39.12
N ILE A 184 111.70 10.94 39.37
CA ILE A 184 111.82 9.73 40.21
C ILE A 184 112.96 8.82 39.71
N GLN A 185 113.19 8.76 38.39
CA GLN A 185 114.31 8.04 37.80
C GLN A 185 115.67 8.64 38.21
N GLU A 186 115.79 9.96 38.14
CA GLU A 186 117.03 10.70 38.37
C GLU A 186 117.41 10.75 39.85
N TYR A 187 116.41 10.85 40.74
CA TYR A 187 116.62 10.73 42.19
C TYR A 187 117.10 9.32 42.56
N VAL A 188 116.45 8.27 42.03
CA VAL A 188 116.88 6.87 42.29
C VAL A 188 118.27 6.60 41.72
N ALA A 189 118.59 7.12 40.52
CA ALA A 189 119.91 6.98 39.91
C ALA A 189 121.01 7.75 40.68
N MET A 190 120.70 8.95 41.21
CA MET A 190 121.60 9.68 42.11
C MET A 190 121.92 8.83 43.35
N ARG A 191 120.91 8.27 44.01
CA ARG A 191 121.10 7.41 45.20
C ARG A 191 121.83 6.10 44.89
N PHE A 192 121.60 5.52 43.72
CA PHE A 192 122.34 4.36 43.24
C PHE A 192 123.82 4.69 43.04
N TYR A 193 124.14 5.82 42.43
CA TYR A 193 125.51 6.30 42.27
C TYR A 193 126.22 6.54 43.62
N GLU A 194 125.55 7.17 44.59
CA GLU A 194 126.08 7.40 45.94
C GLU A 194 126.44 6.09 46.67
N ALA A 195 125.60 5.07 46.58
CA ALA A 195 125.82 3.80 47.28
C ALA A 195 126.86 2.90 46.58
N VAL A 196 126.83 2.83 45.25
CA VAL A 196 127.60 1.85 44.48
C VAL A 196 129.03 2.32 44.19
N THR A 197 129.25 3.60 43.92
CA THR A 197 130.59 4.15 43.59
C THR A 197 131.65 3.90 44.67
N PRO A 198 131.42 4.17 45.98
CA PRO A 198 132.43 3.91 47.01
C PRO A 198 132.76 2.41 47.10
N LEU A 199 131.76 1.52 47.03
CA LEU A 199 131.97 0.07 47.06
C LEU A 199 132.80 -0.42 45.86
N ARG A 200 132.54 0.10 44.65
CA ARG A 200 133.38 -0.19 43.46
C ARG A 200 134.83 0.26 43.67
N SER A 201 135.06 1.44 44.27
CA SER A 201 136.43 1.91 44.56
C SER A 201 137.17 1.09 45.62
N GLN A 202 136.47 0.65 46.68
CA GLN A 202 137.03 -0.20 47.73
C GLN A 202 137.41 -1.59 47.17
N LEU A 203 136.57 -2.18 46.31
CA LEU A 203 136.88 -3.46 45.65
C LEU A 203 138.09 -3.36 44.73
N ALA A 204 138.29 -2.24 44.02
CA ALA A 204 139.49 -2.00 43.21
C ALA A 204 140.75 -1.90 44.09
N GLN A 205 140.71 -1.07 45.14
CA GLN A 205 141.84 -0.88 46.06
C GLN A 205 142.24 -2.17 46.79
N LEU A 206 141.26 -2.96 47.25
CA LEU A 206 141.51 -4.27 47.87
C LEU A 206 142.05 -5.29 46.85
N GLY A 207 141.68 -5.17 45.58
CA GLY A 207 142.26 -5.97 44.49
C GLY A 207 143.74 -5.70 44.30
N GLU A 208 144.13 -4.42 44.17
CA GLU A 208 145.51 -3.97 44.00
C GLU A 208 146.38 -4.32 45.22
N GLN A 209 145.88 -4.08 46.43
CA GLN A 209 146.56 -4.47 47.68
C GLN A 209 146.78 -5.99 47.77
N ARG A 210 145.80 -6.80 47.34
CA ARG A 210 145.94 -8.27 47.36
C ARG A 210 146.97 -8.79 46.36
N SER A 211 147.09 -8.17 45.18
CA SER A 211 148.16 -8.54 44.21
C SER A 211 149.53 -8.14 44.75
N TYR A 212 149.69 -6.90 45.25
CA TYR A 212 150.94 -6.41 45.81
C TYR A 212 151.47 -7.30 46.95
N LEU A 213 150.62 -7.62 47.93
CA LEU A 213 150.99 -8.47 49.07
C LEU A 213 151.31 -9.92 48.67
N ALA A 214 150.74 -10.44 47.57
CA ALA A 214 151.07 -11.77 47.06
C ALA A 214 152.48 -11.79 46.44
N GLU A 215 152.81 -10.77 45.64
CA GLU A 215 154.13 -10.61 45.02
C GLU A 215 155.23 -10.41 46.08
N GLU A 216 154.99 -9.58 47.10
CA GLU A 216 155.91 -9.43 48.23
C GLU A 216 156.14 -10.76 48.97
N LEU A 217 155.07 -11.50 49.29
CA LEU A 217 155.18 -12.77 50.02
C LEU A 217 156.04 -13.81 49.29
N ASP A 218 155.91 -13.95 47.97
CA ASP A 218 156.72 -14.90 47.20
C ASP A 218 158.18 -14.43 47.02
N VAL A 219 158.42 -13.12 46.90
CA VAL A 219 159.78 -12.55 46.97
C VAL A 219 160.42 -12.83 48.34
N HIS A 220 159.68 -12.68 49.44
CA HIS A 220 160.19 -12.96 50.78
C HIS A 220 160.42 -14.46 51.03
N ARG A 221 159.51 -15.34 50.59
CA ARG A 221 159.69 -16.81 50.66
C ARG A 221 160.96 -17.28 49.95
N ASN A 222 161.23 -16.75 48.76
CA ASN A 222 162.41 -17.13 47.97
C ASN A 222 163.71 -16.61 48.58
N LYS A 223 163.73 -15.37 49.11
CA LYS A 223 164.88 -14.84 49.87
C LYS A 223 165.17 -15.65 51.13
N MET A 224 164.14 -16.08 51.86
CA MET A 224 164.28 -16.83 53.11
C MET A 224 164.90 -18.22 52.88
N LYS A 225 164.53 -18.94 51.80
CA LYS A 225 165.11 -20.25 51.46
C LYS A 225 166.62 -20.17 51.22
N LEU A 226 167.04 -19.29 50.30
CA LEU A 226 168.45 -19.10 49.94
C LEU A 226 169.30 -18.68 51.15
N LEU A 227 168.75 -17.86 52.05
CA LEU A 227 169.44 -17.45 53.27
C LEU A 227 169.57 -18.61 54.28
N MET A 228 168.54 -19.43 54.45
CA MET A 228 168.59 -20.64 55.29
C MET A 228 169.62 -21.65 54.79
N GLU A 229 169.60 -21.93 53.48
CA GLU A 229 170.52 -22.87 52.81
C GLU A 229 171.99 -22.44 53.04
N SER A 230 172.33 -21.19 52.72
CA SER A 230 173.69 -20.66 52.92
C SER A 230 174.12 -20.58 54.39
N TYR A 231 173.20 -20.29 55.32
CA TYR A 231 173.50 -20.27 56.76
C TYR A 231 173.79 -21.66 57.33
N GLU A 232 173.07 -22.70 56.89
CA GLU A 232 173.34 -24.06 57.33
C GLU A 232 174.70 -24.59 56.85
N GLU A 233 175.12 -24.21 55.64
CA GLU A 233 176.45 -24.57 55.10
C GLU A 233 177.59 -23.87 55.87
N GLU A 234 177.53 -22.54 56.04
CA GLU A 234 178.47 -21.75 56.85
C GLU A 234 178.58 -22.31 58.29
N ARG A 235 177.44 -22.61 58.92
CA ARG A 235 177.40 -23.11 60.30
C ARG A 235 178.10 -24.47 60.46
N ARG A 236 177.88 -25.40 59.53
CA ARG A 236 178.56 -26.72 59.54
C ARG A 236 180.06 -26.53 59.43
N LEU A 237 180.51 -25.82 58.40
CA LEU A 237 181.93 -25.57 58.11
C LEU A 237 182.68 -24.90 59.27
N ARG A 238 182.10 -23.89 59.93
CA ARG A 238 182.71 -23.26 61.13
C ARG A 238 182.85 -24.24 62.29
N SER A 239 181.79 -24.99 62.59
CA SER A 239 181.80 -25.92 63.73
C SER A 239 182.86 -27.04 63.59
N GLU A 240 183.07 -27.53 62.37
CA GLU A 240 184.10 -28.54 62.07
C GLU A 240 185.52 -27.97 62.21
N LEU A 241 185.74 -26.72 61.80
CA LEU A 241 187.05 -26.06 61.89
C LEU A 241 187.41 -25.66 63.33
N GLU A 242 186.47 -25.12 64.10
CA GLU A 242 186.68 -24.72 65.49
C GLU A 242 187.00 -25.93 66.39
N LEU A 243 186.20 -27.00 66.30
CA LEU A 243 186.45 -28.24 67.05
C LEU A 243 187.80 -28.87 66.73
N ARG A 244 188.23 -28.78 65.46
CA ARG A 244 189.53 -29.33 65.01
C ARG A 244 190.71 -28.49 65.49
N SER A 245 190.58 -27.16 65.49
CA SER A 245 191.62 -26.24 65.96
C SER A 245 191.85 -26.33 67.48
N GLN A 246 190.77 -26.40 68.26
CA GLN A 246 190.86 -26.46 69.72
C GLN A 246 191.52 -27.77 70.21
N ARG A 247 191.10 -28.93 69.68
CA ARG A 247 191.68 -30.24 70.04
C ARG A 247 193.19 -30.31 69.77
N LEU A 248 193.61 -29.98 68.56
CA LEU A 248 195.03 -30.01 68.16
C LEU A 248 195.90 -29.06 68.98
N THR A 249 195.33 -27.96 69.51
CA THR A 249 196.06 -27.01 70.36
C THR A 249 196.29 -27.57 71.77
N LEU A 250 195.28 -28.22 72.36
CA LEU A 250 195.39 -28.84 73.69
C LEU A 250 196.27 -30.10 73.66
N GLU A 251 196.03 -30.99 72.70
CA GLU A 251 196.82 -32.22 72.50
C GLU A 251 198.33 -31.91 72.35
N LEU A 252 198.70 -30.83 71.66
CA LEU A 252 200.09 -30.38 71.51
C LEU A 252 200.70 -29.67 72.73
N ALA A 253 199.90 -29.30 73.73
CA ALA A 253 200.38 -28.77 75.00
C ALA A 253 200.61 -29.91 75.99
N ASP A 254 199.58 -30.72 76.24
CA ASP A 254 199.60 -31.78 77.26
C ASP A 254 200.62 -32.87 76.92
N THR A 255 200.73 -33.26 75.64
CA THR A 255 201.76 -34.24 75.23
C THR A 255 203.18 -33.72 75.46
N LYS A 256 203.46 -32.43 75.27
CA LYS A 256 204.80 -31.86 75.51
C LYS A 256 205.14 -31.83 76.99
N GLN A 257 204.20 -31.42 77.84
CA GLN A 257 204.42 -31.40 79.29
C GLN A 257 204.62 -32.81 79.84
N ASN A 258 203.73 -33.74 79.48
CA ASN A 258 203.69 -35.07 80.08
C ASN A 258 204.83 -35.98 79.56
N ILE A 259 205.37 -35.73 78.36
CA ILE A 259 206.60 -36.38 77.87
C ILE A 259 207.84 -35.89 78.62
N GLN A 260 207.93 -34.60 78.97
CA GLN A 260 209.10 -34.05 79.68
C GLN A 260 209.19 -34.53 81.14
N GLN A 261 208.06 -34.78 81.79
CA GLN A 261 208.02 -35.17 83.21
C GLN A 261 208.06 -36.70 83.42
N GLY A 262 208.00 -37.51 82.34
CA GLY A 262 208.13 -38.97 82.39
C GLY A 262 206.92 -39.74 82.95
N ASP A 263 206.11 -39.10 83.79
CA ASP A 263 204.95 -39.71 84.47
C ASP A 263 203.67 -39.84 83.61
N TYR A 264 203.73 -39.61 82.29
CA TYR A 264 202.60 -39.78 81.35
C TYR A 264 201.79 -41.07 81.61
N ARG A 265 202.47 -42.20 81.84
CA ARG A 265 201.80 -43.51 82.08
C ARG A 265 201.13 -43.62 83.45
N ARG A 266 201.50 -42.81 84.43
CA ARG A 266 200.91 -42.80 85.78
C ARG A 266 199.78 -41.79 85.88
N GLU A 267 199.97 -40.57 85.39
CA GLU A 267 198.94 -39.53 85.45
C GLU A 267 197.81 -39.74 84.45
N ASN A 268 198.08 -40.33 83.28
CA ASN A 268 197.01 -40.57 82.31
C ASN A 268 196.08 -41.74 82.68
N TYR A 269 196.47 -42.64 83.60
CA TYR A 269 195.60 -43.76 84.01
C TYR A 269 194.29 -43.31 84.71
N PRO A 270 194.30 -42.41 85.72
CA PRO A 270 193.07 -41.89 86.29
C PRO A 270 192.25 -41.04 85.30
N ASN A 271 192.88 -40.41 84.29
CA ASN A 271 192.15 -39.68 83.24
C ASN A 271 191.45 -40.65 82.28
N ILE A 272 192.15 -41.66 81.72
CA ILE A 272 191.55 -42.75 80.93
C ILE A 272 190.41 -43.43 81.71
N LYS A 273 190.57 -43.60 83.03
CA LYS A 273 189.50 -44.16 83.88
C LYS A 273 188.29 -43.22 83.98
N ARG A 274 188.49 -41.91 84.17
CA ARG A 274 187.40 -40.91 84.16
C ARG A 274 186.71 -40.88 82.80
N GLU A 275 187.46 -40.71 81.71
CA GLU A 275 186.95 -40.75 80.34
C GLU A 275 186.10 -42.01 80.09
N ARG A 276 186.58 -43.19 80.50
CA ARG A 276 185.78 -44.44 80.44
C ARG A 276 184.50 -44.34 81.27
N ASP A 277 184.57 -43.88 82.51
CA ASP A 277 183.42 -43.81 83.42
C ASP A 277 182.38 -42.77 82.94
N ASP A 278 182.86 -41.64 82.39
CA ASP A 278 182.09 -40.58 81.75
C ASP A 278 181.43 -41.10 80.46
N PHE A 279 182.19 -41.70 79.53
CA PHE A 279 181.65 -42.36 78.33
C PHE A 279 180.66 -43.49 78.69
N GLU A 280 180.87 -44.20 79.80
CA GLU A 280 179.91 -45.17 80.31
C GLU A 280 178.60 -44.50 80.77
N THR A 281 178.65 -43.31 81.36
CA THR A 281 177.43 -42.53 81.67
C THR A 281 176.77 -41.95 80.42
N GLU A 282 177.54 -41.42 79.47
CA GLU A 282 177.02 -40.98 78.17
C GLU A 282 176.35 -42.13 77.42
N LEU A 283 176.92 -43.33 77.41
CA LEU A 283 176.30 -44.53 76.83
C LEU A 283 174.98 -44.91 77.52
N LYS A 284 174.91 -44.76 78.85
CA LYS A 284 173.68 -45.02 79.63
C LYS A 284 172.62 -43.95 79.35
N GLU A 285 173.02 -42.69 79.15
CA GLU A 285 172.11 -41.63 78.73
C GLU A 285 171.66 -41.74 77.27
N LEU A 286 172.56 -42.04 76.33
CA LEU A 286 172.20 -42.24 74.92
C LEU A 286 171.26 -43.44 74.76
N LYS A 287 171.48 -44.52 75.51
CA LYS A 287 170.55 -45.65 75.56
C LYS A 287 169.17 -45.24 76.07
N ARG A 288 169.08 -44.52 77.19
CA ARG A 288 167.79 -43.98 77.69
C ARG A 288 167.11 -43.05 76.68
N LYS A 289 167.86 -42.16 76.04
CA LYS A 289 167.34 -41.22 75.01
C LYS A 289 166.83 -42.01 73.80
N PHE A 290 167.59 -43.00 73.33
CA PHE A 290 167.21 -43.90 72.25
C PHE A 290 165.96 -44.73 72.61
N GLU A 291 165.91 -45.33 73.80
CA GLU A 291 164.74 -46.04 74.34
C GLU A 291 163.49 -45.14 74.36
N THR A 292 163.60 -43.87 74.79
CA THR A 292 162.46 -42.94 74.75
C THR A 292 162.04 -42.56 73.32
N VAL A 293 162.98 -42.44 72.38
CA VAL A 293 162.69 -42.17 70.98
C VAL A 293 162.04 -43.38 70.32
N ASP A 294 162.55 -44.59 70.53
CA ASP A 294 161.96 -45.85 70.05
C ASP A 294 160.55 -46.06 70.58
N LEU A 295 160.30 -45.78 71.87
CA LEU A 295 158.95 -45.83 72.45
C LEU A 295 158.02 -44.81 71.78
N SER A 296 158.49 -43.59 71.50
CA SER A 296 157.70 -42.56 70.81
C SER A 296 157.45 -42.90 69.33
N HIS A 297 158.43 -43.47 68.63
CA HIS A 297 158.29 -43.94 67.26
C HIS A 297 157.32 -45.12 67.20
N ALA A 298 157.40 -46.07 68.13
CA ALA A 298 156.46 -47.17 68.23
C ALA A 298 155.04 -46.71 68.59
N ALA A 299 154.87 -45.58 69.29
CA ALA A 299 153.56 -44.96 69.47
C ALA A 299 153.04 -44.36 68.16
N LEU A 300 153.82 -43.48 67.52
CA LEU A 300 153.45 -42.84 66.25
C LEU A 300 153.19 -43.84 65.11
N THR A 301 153.93 -44.95 65.05
CA THR A 301 153.67 -46.02 64.08
C THR A 301 152.32 -46.69 64.34
N ARG A 302 151.96 -46.97 65.61
CA ARG A 302 150.64 -47.51 65.95
C ARG A 302 149.52 -46.53 65.60
N GLU A 303 149.69 -45.24 65.88
CA GLU A 303 148.71 -44.19 65.53
C GLU A 303 148.53 -44.07 64.00
N ARG A 304 149.64 -44.09 63.25
CA ARG A 304 149.63 -44.16 61.79
C ARG A 304 148.94 -45.40 61.27
N ASP A 305 149.13 -46.55 61.92
CA ASP A 305 148.52 -47.82 61.52
C ASP A 305 147.01 -47.85 61.86
N THR A 306 146.58 -47.29 63.01
CA THR A 306 145.15 -47.12 63.32
C THR A 306 144.48 -46.16 62.35
N LEU A 307 145.09 -45.01 62.04
CA LEU A 307 144.58 -44.08 61.03
C LEU A 307 144.55 -44.72 59.63
N SER A 308 145.53 -45.55 59.27
CA SER A 308 145.52 -46.30 58.00
C SER A 308 144.38 -47.32 57.95
N ASN A 309 144.04 -47.95 59.08
CA ASN A 309 142.91 -48.87 59.19
C ASN A 309 141.56 -48.13 59.15
N GLU A 310 141.46 -46.97 59.80
CA GLU A 310 140.27 -46.09 59.73
C GLU A 310 140.02 -45.56 58.31
N VAL A 311 141.08 -45.13 57.60
CA VAL A 311 140.97 -44.75 56.19
C VAL A 311 140.52 -45.94 55.33
N ALA A 312 140.99 -47.16 55.61
CA ALA A 312 140.54 -48.36 54.90
C ALA A 312 139.07 -48.71 55.19
N THR A 313 138.58 -48.59 56.43
CA THR A 313 137.15 -48.84 56.74
C THR A 313 136.24 -47.75 56.19
N LEU A 314 136.68 -46.48 56.16
CA LEU A 314 135.97 -45.39 55.51
C LEU A 314 135.93 -45.54 53.99
N GLN A 315 137.01 -46.02 53.35
CA GLN A 315 136.99 -46.37 51.94
C GLN A 315 135.99 -47.50 51.66
N GLN A 316 135.97 -48.55 52.49
CA GLN A 316 135.00 -49.64 52.36
C GLN A 316 133.55 -49.15 52.50
N SER A 317 133.24 -48.34 53.52
CA SER A 317 131.89 -47.79 53.71
C SER A 317 131.45 -46.87 52.56
N VAL A 318 132.36 -46.07 52.00
CA VAL A 318 132.09 -45.28 50.79
C VAL A 318 131.77 -46.18 49.58
N THR A 319 132.49 -47.30 49.37
CA THR A 319 132.16 -48.22 48.27
C THR A 319 130.84 -48.97 48.46
N LEU A 320 130.38 -49.17 49.71
CA LEU A 320 129.05 -49.71 50.00
C LEU A 320 127.96 -48.67 49.69
N LEU A 321 128.10 -47.45 50.21
CA LEU A 321 127.17 -46.34 49.96
C LEU A 321 127.07 -45.98 48.46
N GLN A 322 128.14 -46.16 47.69
CA GLN A 322 128.11 -46.04 46.22
C GLN A 322 127.23 -47.11 45.57
N LYS A 323 127.34 -48.38 46.00
CA LYS A 323 126.49 -49.48 45.51
C LYS A 323 125.02 -49.30 45.90
N ASP A 324 124.75 -48.84 47.12
CA ASP A 324 123.40 -48.54 47.58
C ASP A 324 122.79 -47.38 46.79
N LYS A 325 123.56 -46.33 46.52
CA LYS A 325 123.17 -45.23 45.62
C LYS A 325 122.88 -45.71 44.20
N GLU A 326 123.70 -46.59 43.64
CA GLU A 326 123.44 -47.21 42.33
C GLU A 326 122.16 -48.05 42.33
N TYR A 327 121.93 -48.85 43.37
CA TYR A 327 120.74 -49.68 43.53
C TYR A 327 119.46 -48.83 43.62
N LEU A 328 119.46 -47.81 44.48
CA LEU A 328 118.36 -46.86 44.62
C LEU A 328 118.13 -46.04 43.33
N ASN A 329 119.18 -45.69 42.60
CA ASN A 329 119.05 -45.03 41.29
C ASN A 329 118.40 -45.96 40.24
N ARG A 330 118.78 -47.25 40.21
CA ARG A 330 118.14 -48.24 39.33
C ARG A 330 116.65 -48.43 39.68
N GLN A 331 116.33 -48.56 40.97
CA GLN A 331 114.94 -48.65 41.44
C GLN A 331 114.13 -47.40 41.10
N ASN A 332 114.68 -46.19 41.32
CA ASN A 332 114.00 -44.95 40.94
C ASN A 332 113.76 -44.89 39.43
N MET A 333 114.73 -45.27 38.59
CA MET A 333 114.55 -45.31 37.13
C MET A 333 113.46 -46.32 36.72
N GLU A 334 113.44 -47.52 37.30
CA GLU A 334 112.37 -48.50 37.08
C GLU A 334 111.00 -47.95 37.49
N LEU A 335 110.90 -47.29 38.64
CA LEU A 335 109.66 -46.69 39.12
C LEU A 335 109.21 -45.54 38.21
N SER A 336 110.11 -44.65 37.77
CA SER A 336 109.81 -43.58 36.80
C SER A 336 109.31 -44.14 35.48
N ILE A 337 109.93 -45.21 34.95
CA ILE A 337 109.46 -45.90 33.74
C ILE A 337 108.06 -46.50 33.96
N ARG A 338 107.80 -47.12 35.13
CA ARG A 338 106.48 -47.69 35.47
C ARG A 338 105.41 -46.61 35.62
N CYS A 339 105.73 -45.46 36.22
CA CYS A 339 104.84 -44.29 36.31
C CYS A 339 104.46 -43.79 34.92
N ALA A 340 105.45 -43.51 34.06
CA ALA A 340 105.21 -43.09 32.68
C ALA A 340 104.33 -44.09 31.91
N HIS A 341 104.53 -45.40 32.09
CA HIS A 341 103.66 -46.43 31.47
C HIS A 341 102.23 -46.47 32.02
N GLN A 342 101.97 -46.07 33.28
CA GLN A 342 100.60 -45.92 33.78
C GLN A 342 99.98 -44.59 33.36
N GLU A 343 100.75 -43.52 33.23
CA GLU A 343 100.32 -42.22 32.69
C GLU A 343 99.88 -42.38 31.22
N ASP A 344 100.74 -42.98 30.37
CA ASP A 344 100.43 -43.37 28.99
C ASP A 344 99.13 -44.21 28.88
N ARG A 345 98.90 -45.09 29.86
CA ARG A 345 97.72 -45.96 29.92
C ARG A 345 96.48 -45.18 30.35
N VAL A 346 96.61 -44.28 31.32
CA VAL A 346 95.54 -43.39 31.78
C VAL A 346 95.10 -42.47 30.64
N ASP A 347 96.02 -41.88 29.89
CA ASP A 347 95.69 -41.00 28.77
C ASP A 347 94.98 -41.75 27.63
N ARG A 348 95.45 -42.97 27.29
CA ARG A 348 94.76 -43.85 26.32
C ARG A 348 93.34 -44.20 26.78
N LEU A 349 93.13 -44.45 28.08
CA LEU A 349 91.81 -44.72 28.65
C LEU A 349 90.92 -43.47 28.70
N GLN A 350 91.49 -42.28 28.93
CA GLN A 350 90.76 -41.00 28.84
C GLN A 350 90.28 -40.74 27.40
N VAL A 351 91.14 -40.93 26.39
CA VAL A 351 90.75 -40.78 24.97
C VAL A 351 89.62 -41.75 24.62
N GLN A 352 89.73 -43.02 25.02
CA GLN A 352 88.66 -44.01 24.82
C GLN A 352 87.35 -43.64 25.54
N LEU A 353 87.43 -43.04 26.73
CA LEU A 353 86.27 -42.54 27.47
C LEU A 353 85.61 -41.35 26.76
N GLU A 354 86.38 -40.39 26.25
CA GLU A 354 85.83 -39.26 25.49
C GLU A 354 85.25 -39.69 24.14
N ASP A 355 85.87 -40.63 23.43
CA ASP A 355 85.34 -41.12 22.16
C ASP A 355 84.08 -41.98 22.34
N THR A 356 83.97 -42.74 23.44
CA THR A 356 82.72 -43.45 23.77
C THR A 356 81.61 -42.51 24.25
N LYS A 357 81.92 -41.42 24.97
CA LYS A 357 80.97 -40.33 25.27
C LYS A 357 80.45 -39.69 23.98
N LYS A 358 81.35 -39.24 23.09
CA LYS A 358 81.00 -38.68 21.77
C LYS A 358 80.16 -39.65 20.95
N ALA A 359 80.51 -40.93 20.92
CA ALA A 359 79.73 -41.94 20.18
C ALA A 359 78.30 -42.09 20.72
N ARG A 360 78.13 -42.08 22.05
CA ARG A 360 76.83 -42.08 22.74
C ARG A 360 76.04 -40.79 22.50
N GLU A 361 76.69 -39.63 22.49
CA GLU A 361 76.05 -38.35 22.17
C GLU A 361 75.57 -38.32 20.71
N ASN A 362 76.43 -38.72 19.76
CA ASN A 362 76.08 -38.84 18.34
C ASN A 362 74.90 -39.83 18.07
N THR A 363 74.76 -40.91 18.85
CA THR A 363 73.60 -41.80 18.72
C THR A 363 72.35 -41.25 19.40
N TYR A 364 72.50 -40.55 20.52
CA TYR A 364 71.39 -39.85 21.18
C TYR A 364 70.84 -38.70 20.31
N GLU A 365 71.70 -37.91 19.67
CA GLU A 365 71.29 -36.86 18.73
C GLU A 365 70.53 -37.44 17.54
N LYS A 366 71.00 -38.55 16.95
CA LYS A 366 70.29 -39.26 15.87
C LYS A 366 68.93 -39.82 16.32
N TYR A 367 68.84 -40.33 17.55
CA TYR A 367 67.58 -40.76 18.15
C TYR A 367 66.61 -39.59 18.39
N VAL A 368 67.08 -38.46 18.94
CA VAL A 368 66.26 -37.27 19.15
C VAL A 368 65.80 -36.68 17.81
N ALA A 369 66.69 -36.55 16.83
CA ALA A 369 66.35 -36.04 15.50
C ALA A 369 65.33 -36.92 14.78
N SER A 370 65.47 -38.26 14.83
CA SER A 370 64.49 -39.17 14.23
C SER A 370 63.16 -39.18 14.98
N ARG A 371 63.16 -39.16 16.32
CA ARG A 371 61.95 -39.00 17.14
C ARG A 371 61.20 -37.71 16.79
N ASP A 372 61.92 -36.59 16.70
CA ASP A 372 61.32 -35.28 16.46
C ASP A 372 60.90 -35.09 14.99
N TYR A 373 61.57 -35.75 14.04
CA TYR A 373 61.11 -35.91 12.67
C TYR A 373 59.77 -36.68 12.62
N TYR A 374 59.70 -37.89 13.18
CA TYR A 374 58.46 -38.67 13.18
C TYR A 374 57.32 -37.96 13.93
N LYS A 375 57.62 -37.30 15.04
CA LYS A 375 56.64 -36.46 15.74
C LYS A 375 56.13 -35.34 14.83
N SER A 376 57.01 -34.62 14.13
CA SER A 376 56.63 -33.53 13.22
C SER A 376 55.80 -34.04 12.04
N GLU A 377 56.13 -35.20 11.49
CA GLU A 377 55.37 -35.91 10.44
C GLU A 377 53.95 -36.28 10.90
N TYR A 378 53.81 -36.90 12.08
CA TYR A 378 52.49 -37.24 12.64
C TYR A 378 51.68 -35.99 12.98
N GLU A 379 52.29 -34.95 13.53
CA GLU A 379 51.61 -33.68 13.76
C GLU A 379 51.23 -32.97 12.44
N SER A 380 52.01 -33.09 11.36
CA SER A 380 51.66 -32.53 10.05
C SER A 380 50.45 -33.26 9.47
N LYS A 381 50.50 -34.60 9.42
CA LYS A 381 49.38 -35.43 8.96
C LYS A 381 48.10 -35.19 9.75
N LEU A 382 48.19 -35.06 11.08
CA LEU A 382 47.03 -34.72 11.90
C LEU A 382 46.49 -33.31 11.62
N ARG A 383 47.35 -32.30 11.37
CA ARG A 383 46.91 -30.96 10.93
C ARG A 383 46.24 -31.03 9.56
N GLU A 384 46.83 -31.74 8.61
CA GLU A 384 46.31 -31.92 7.25
C GLU A 384 44.97 -32.65 7.26
N GLU A 385 44.80 -33.71 8.06
CA GLU A 385 43.52 -34.40 8.25
C GLU A 385 42.46 -33.49 8.88
N LEU A 386 42.82 -32.71 9.91
CA LEU A 386 41.91 -31.75 10.55
C LEU A 386 41.50 -30.62 9.59
N GLU A 387 42.42 -30.08 8.78
CA GLU A 387 42.08 -29.08 7.75
C GLU A 387 41.27 -29.69 6.61
N ASN A 388 41.55 -30.92 6.18
CA ASN A 388 40.72 -31.63 5.21
C ASN A 388 39.29 -31.86 5.72
N ILE A 389 39.11 -32.18 7.01
CA ILE A 389 37.78 -32.30 7.64
C ILE A 389 37.09 -30.93 7.71
N ARG A 390 37.81 -29.88 8.16
CA ARG A 390 37.29 -28.49 8.19
C ARG A 390 36.83 -28.03 6.81
N LEU A 391 37.65 -28.23 5.78
CA LEU A 391 37.38 -27.79 4.42
C LEU A 391 36.21 -28.57 3.79
N LYS A 392 36.11 -29.88 4.01
CA LYS A 392 34.94 -30.68 3.58
C LYS A 392 33.66 -30.24 4.27
N THR A 393 33.67 -30.14 5.61
CA THR A 393 32.48 -29.69 6.35
C THR A 393 32.07 -28.26 6.00
N SER A 394 33.02 -27.36 5.72
CA SER A 394 32.73 -26.02 5.20
C SER A 394 32.06 -26.08 3.82
N GLN A 395 32.59 -26.90 2.90
CA GLN A 395 32.01 -27.10 1.57
C GLN A 395 30.60 -27.75 1.65
N GLU A 396 30.39 -28.71 2.55
CA GLU A 396 29.08 -29.32 2.80
C GLU A 396 28.08 -28.29 3.34
N ILE A 397 28.49 -27.45 4.30
CA ILE A 397 27.67 -26.34 4.83
C ILE A 397 27.34 -25.33 3.72
N GLU A 398 28.30 -24.93 2.88
CA GLU A 398 28.02 -24.05 1.75
C GLU A 398 27.10 -24.69 0.71
N ASN A 399 27.27 -25.99 0.43
CA ASN A 399 26.44 -26.74 -0.50
C ASN A 399 24.99 -26.84 0.01
N LEU A 400 24.80 -27.06 1.32
CA LEU A 400 23.50 -27.04 1.99
C LEU A 400 22.89 -25.63 2.01
N GLN A 401 23.68 -24.59 2.25
CA GLN A 401 23.21 -23.20 2.16
C GLN A 401 22.81 -22.83 0.73
N ARG A 402 23.58 -23.23 -0.29
CA ARG A 402 23.25 -22.99 -1.70
C ARG A 402 22.00 -23.75 -2.13
N SER A 403 21.89 -25.05 -1.82
CA SER A 403 20.69 -25.83 -2.15
C SER A 403 19.45 -25.35 -1.40
N SER A 404 19.57 -24.95 -0.13
CA SER A 404 18.48 -24.33 0.64
C SER A 404 18.02 -23.01 0.02
N ARG A 405 18.96 -22.10 -0.35
CA ARG A 405 18.62 -20.85 -1.05
C ARG A 405 17.95 -21.13 -2.40
N GLU A 406 18.48 -22.06 -3.19
CA GLU A 406 17.87 -22.45 -4.47
C GLU A 406 16.46 -23.03 -4.29
N LEU A 407 16.21 -23.83 -3.26
CA LEU A 407 14.87 -24.34 -2.95
C LEU A 407 13.92 -23.20 -2.59
N TYR A 408 14.31 -22.30 -1.68
CA TYR A 408 13.49 -21.13 -1.33
C TYR A 408 13.27 -20.17 -2.51
N GLU A 409 14.24 -20.01 -3.43
CA GLU A 409 14.08 -19.21 -4.64
C GLU A 409 13.16 -19.87 -5.68
N ARG A 410 13.18 -21.21 -5.80
CA ARG A 410 12.25 -21.97 -6.65
C ARG A 410 10.84 -21.90 -6.08
N GLU A 411 10.68 -22.07 -4.77
CA GLU A 411 9.41 -21.92 -4.08
C GLU A 411 8.86 -20.49 -4.19
N ASN A 412 9.70 -19.46 -4.02
CA ASN A 412 9.31 -18.06 -4.25
C ASN A 412 8.91 -17.79 -5.70
N ARG A 413 9.54 -18.43 -6.69
CA ARG A 413 9.12 -18.36 -8.11
C ARG A 413 7.76 -19.02 -8.29
N ASN A 414 7.60 -20.26 -7.86
CA ASN A 414 6.34 -21.00 -7.94
C ASN A 414 5.18 -20.25 -7.26
N LEU A 415 5.41 -19.62 -6.09
CA LEU A 415 4.40 -18.82 -5.39
C LEU A 415 4.04 -17.51 -6.11
N ARG A 416 5.00 -16.86 -6.77
CA ARG A 416 4.74 -15.68 -7.62
C ARG A 416 3.97 -16.06 -8.87
N GLU A 417 4.37 -17.14 -9.54
CA GLU A 417 3.67 -17.69 -10.72
C GLU A 417 2.25 -18.15 -10.35
N ALA A 418 2.05 -18.81 -9.21
CA ALA A 418 0.73 -19.18 -8.70
C ALA A 418 -0.14 -17.95 -8.37
N ARG A 419 0.43 -16.92 -7.73
CA ARG A 419 -0.23 -15.62 -7.50
C ARG A 419 -0.64 -14.97 -8.83
N ASP A 420 0.26 -14.91 -9.80
CA ASP A 420 0.02 -14.21 -11.06
C ASP A 420 -1.01 -14.94 -11.94
N ASN A 421 -0.99 -16.28 -11.93
CA ASN A 421 -2.06 -17.10 -12.50
C ASN A 421 -3.40 -16.86 -11.79
N ALA A 422 -3.44 -16.78 -10.45
CA ALA A 422 -4.66 -16.49 -9.70
C ALA A 422 -5.19 -15.06 -9.95
N VAL A 423 -4.31 -14.07 -10.13
CA VAL A 423 -4.68 -12.71 -10.54
C VAL A 423 -5.27 -12.70 -11.95
N LEU A 424 -4.64 -13.41 -12.90
CA LEU A 424 -5.14 -13.53 -14.27
C LEU A 424 -6.51 -14.23 -14.33
N GLU A 425 -6.74 -15.30 -13.55
CA GLU A 425 -8.06 -15.94 -13.44
C GLU A 425 -9.10 -15.01 -12.77
N LYS A 426 -8.71 -14.27 -11.72
CA LYS A 426 -9.58 -13.26 -11.10
C LYS A 426 -9.94 -12.13 -12.07
N ASP A 427 -9.02 -11.71 -12.94
CA ASP A 427 -9.28 -10.69 -13.97
C ASP A 427 -10.13 -11.24 -15.13
N ARG A 428 -9.95 -12.51 -15.52
CA ARG A 428 -10.85 -13.22 -16.45
C ARG A 428 -12.27 -13.32 -15.89
N ALA A 429 -12.40 -13.69 -14.62
CA ALA A 429 -13.68 -13.76 -13.93
C ALA A 429 -14.36 -12.39 -13.84
N ALA A 430 -13.63 -11.34 -13.45
CA ALA A 430 -14.16 -9.97 -13.38
C ALA A 430 -14.52 -9.38 -14.77
N ALA A 431 -13.86 -9.82 -15.85
CA ALA A 431 -14.28 -9.49 -17.21
C ALA A 431 -15.58 -10.20 -17.59
N ALA A 432 -15.70 -11.51 -17.31
CA ALA A 432 -16.92 -12.28 -17.54
C ALA A 432 -18.11 -11.78 -16.69
N GLU A 433 -17.86 -11.33 -15.45
CA GLU A 433 -18.83 -10.65 -14.59
C GLU A 433 -19.34 -9.37 -15.24
N LYS A 434 -18.45 -8.48 -15.72
CA LYS A 434 -18.83 -7.24 -16.42
C LYS A 434 -19.61 -7.51 -17.70
N ASP A 435 -19.23 -8.51 -18.48
CA ASP A 435 -19.97 -8.94 -19.67
C ASP A 435 -21.36 -9.48 -19.32
N ALA A 436 -21.51 -10.22 -18.22
CA ALA A 436 -22.80 -10.71 -17.75
C ALA A 436 -23.66 -9.58 -17.20
N GLN A 437 -23.08 -8.64 -16.44
CA GLN A 437 -23.74 -7.46 -15.92
C GLN A 437 -24.24 -6.56 -17.06
N ALA A 438 -23.41 -6.28 -18.06
CA ALA A 438 -23.82 -5.49 -19.23
C ALA A 438 -24.97 -6.15 -20.02
N ARG A 439 -25.01 -7.48 -20.12
CA ARG A 439 -26.15 -8.21 -20.71
C ARG A 439 -27.40 -8.13 -19.84
N TYR A 440 -27.25 -8.18 -18.52
CA TYR A 440 -28.36 -8.01 -17.58
C TYR A 440 -28.94 -6.59 -17.61
N ASP A 441 -28.09 -5.57 -17.67
CA ASP A 441 -28.50 -4.17 -17.78
C ASP A 441 -29.21 -3.90 -19.12
N GLN A 442 -28.71 -4.47 -20.24
CA GLN A 442 -29.41 -4.46 -21.53
C GLN A 442 -30.78 -5.16 -21.47
N LEU A 443 -30.88 -6.29 -20.74
CA LEU A 443 -32.14 -7.00 -20.56
C LEU A 443 -33.12 -6.21 -19.68
N LEU A 444 -32.63 -5.48 -18.67
CA LEU A 444 -33.43 -4.55 -17.87
C LEU A 444 -33.92 -3.35 -18.69
N GLU A 445 -33.11 -2.81 -19.61
CA GLU A 445 -33.58 -1.75 -20.53
C GLU A 445 -34.62 -2.27 -21.51
N GLN A 446 -34.42 -3.46 -22.09
CA GLN A 446 -35.43 -4.12 -22.93
C GLN A 446 -36.73 -4.38 -22.14
N PHE A 447 -36.63 -4.86 -20.90
CA PHE A 447 -37.79 -5.07 -20.04
C PHE A 447 -38.51 -3.75 -19.71
N ARG A 448 -37.78 -2.67 -19.40
CA ARG A 448 -38.36 -1.33 -19.18
C ARG A 448 -39.02 -0.77 -20.44
N GLN A 449 -38.44 -0.95 -21.62
CA GLN A 449 -39.03 -0.53 -22.90
C GLN A 449 -40.31 -1.32 -23.20
N LEU A 450 -40.30 -2.64 -22.99
CA LEU A 450 -41.49 -3.48 -23.11
C LEU A 450 -42.57 -3.08 -22.09
N GLN A 451 -42.18 -2.82 -20.83
CA GLN A 451 -43.10 -2.38 -19.78
C GLN A 451 -43.75 -1.04 -20.12
N LEU A 452 -42.97 -0.03 -20.54
CA LEU A 452 -43.49 1.26 -21.01
C LEU A 452 -44.43 1.10 -22.22
N GLY A 453 -44.10 0.18 -23.14
CA GLY A 453 -44.95 -0.17 -24.28
C GLY A 453 -46.25 -0.90 -23.88
N THR A 454 -46.23 -1.73 -22.84
CA THR A 454 -47.46 -2.33 -22.29
C THR A 454 -48.27 -1.32 -21.49
N ASP A 455 -47.63 -0.44 -20.72
CA ASP A 455 -48.32 0.58 -19.92
C ASP A 455 -48.98 1.62 -20.83
N SER A 456 -48.34 2.03 -21.93
CA SER A 456 -48.97 2.89 -22.94
C SER A 456 -50.13 2.15 -23.63
N ARG A 457 -49.97 0.87 -23.97
CA ARG A 457 -51.03 0.05 -24.57
C ARG A 457 -52.24 -0.15 -23.64
N VAL A 458 -52.00 -0.29 -22.33
CA VAL A 458 -53.04 -0.38 -21.30
C VAL A 458 -53.71 0.99 -21.10
N ALA A 459 -52.97 2.09 -21.17
CA ALA A 459 -53.55 3.44 -21.15
C ALA A 459 -54.42 3.72 -22.39
N GLU A 460 -53.95 3.36 -23.60
CA GLU A 460 -54.71 3.38 -24.85
C GLU A 460 -56.03 2.61 -24.68
N LEU A 461 -55.96 1.32 -24.34
CA LEU A 461 -57.14 0.46 -24.17
C LEU A 461 -58.06 0.94 -23.04
N SER A 462 -57.52 1.49 -21.94
CA SER A 462 -58.33 2.09 -20.86
C SER A 462 -59.08 3.33 -21.33
N SER A 463 -58.46 4.17 -22.17
CA SER A 463 -59.11 5.35 -22.74
C SER A 463 -60.20 4.96 -23.76
N GLN A 464 -59.94 3.96 -24.61
CA GLN A 464 -60.92 3.41 -25.54
C GLN A 464 -62.11 2.78 -24.80
N ALA A 465 -61.85 2.01 -23.74
CA ALA A 465 -62.90 1.43 -22.91
C ALA A 465 -63.77 2.49 -22.21
N LYS A 466 -63.18 3.61 -21.77
CA LYS A 466 -63.91 4.76 -21.20
C LYS A 466 -64.74 5.50 -22.27
N LEU A 467 -64.20 5.68 -23.47
CA LEU A 467 -64.97 6.26 -24.58
C LEU A 467 -66.17 5.38 -24.93
N HIS A 468 -65.97 4.07 -25.08
CA HIS A 468 -67.05 3.13 -25.33
C HIS A 468 -68.06 3.00 -24.17
N SER A 469 -67.64 3.18 -22.91
CA SER A 469 -68.61 3.25 -21.79
C SER A 469 -69.45 4.52 -21.85
N PHE A 470 -68.86 5.69 -22.14
CA PHE A 470 -69.63 6.92 -22.34
C PHE A 470 -70.55 6.87 -23.58
N GLU A 471 -70.12 6.21 -24.67
CA GLU A 471 -70.96 5.96 -25.84
C GLU A 471 -72.13 5.02 -25.50
N ALA A 472 -71.88 3.96 -24.72
CA ALA A 472 -72.91 3.03 -24.25
C ALA A 472 -73.89 3.67 -23.27
N GLU A 473 -73.41 4.50 -22.33
CA GLU A 473 -74.25 5.30 -21.42
C GLU A 473 -75.14 6.28 -22.19
N ARG A 474 -74.56 7.01 -23.15
CA ARG A 474 -75.31 7.90 -24.05
C ARG A 474 -76.35 7.14 -24.87
N ALA A 475 -76.00 5.97 -25.41
CA ALA A 475 -76.94 5.12 -26.13
C ALA A 475 -78.04 4.56 -25.20
N HIS A 476 -77.73 4.27 -23.94
CA HIS A 476 -78.72 3.82 -22.95
C HIS A 476 -79.69 4.95 -22.57
N LEU A 477 -79.21 6.17 -22.38
CA LEU A 477 -80.05 7.35 -22.14
C LEU A 477 -80.98 7.62 -23.33
N LEU A 478 -80.46 7.61 -24.56
CA LEU A 478 -81.27 7.77 -25.78
C LEU A 478 -82.30 6.63 -25.95
N LYS A 479 -81.94 5.38 -25.60
CA LYS A 479 -82.86 4.23 -25.57
C LYS A 479 -83.95 4.43 -24.51
N GLU A 480 -83.61 4.95 -23.33
CA GLU A 480 -84.60 5.24 -22.29
C GLU A 480 -85.54 6.38 -22.69
N GLU A 481 -85.02 7.46 -23.27
CA GLU A 481 -85.83 8.59 -23.75
C GLU A 481 -86.79 8.16 -24.86
N THR A 482 -86.29 7.40 -25.85
CA THR A 482 -87.14 6.86 -26.92
C THR A 482 -88.14 5.81 -26.42
N ALA A 483 -87.80 5.00 -25.40
CA ALA A 483 -88.75 4.10 -24.75
C ALA A 483 -89.83 4.84 -23.94
N LYS A 484 -89.46 5.93 -23.24
CA LYS A 484 -90.40 6.81 -22.52
C LYS A 484 -91.35 7.51 -23.49
N ALA A 485 -90.83 8.02 -24.62
CA ALA A 485 -91.63 8.60 -25.69
C ALA A 485 -92.57 7.57 -26.35
N LEU A 486 -92.08 6.36 -26.65
CA LEU A 486 -92.89 5.27 -27.20
C LEU A 486 -94.03 4.88 -26.25
N ALA A 487 -93.77 4.78 -24.94
CA ALA A 487 -94.79 4.50 -23.94
C ALA A 487 -95.84 5.62 -23.85
N GLN A 488 -95.44 6.89 -23.96
CA GLN A 488 -96.37 8.02 -24.05
C GLN A 488 -97.25 7.91 -25.31
N CYS A 489 -96.66 7.68 -26.48
CA CYS A 489 -97.40 7.47 -27.73
C CYS A 489 -98.35 6.25 -27.65
N GLN A 490 -97.97 5.17 -26.97
CA GLN A 490 -98.84 4.01 -26.75
C GLN A 490 -100.06 4.37 -25.88
N VAL A 491 -99.86 5.11 -24.78
CA VAL A 491 -100.96 5.59 -23.92
C VAL A 491 -101.87 6.58 -24.66
N GLU A 492 -101.31 7.42 -25.54
CA GLU A 492 -102.10 8.29 -26.41
C GLU A 492 -102.90 7.51 -27.47
N CYS A 493 -102.30 6.50 -28.12
CA CYS A 493 -103.00 5.59 -29.02
C CYS A 493 -104.15 4.86 -28.32
N GLU A 494 -103.92 4.29 -27.13
CA GLU A 494 -104.98 3.68 -26.31
C GLU A 494 -106.11 4.67 -25.99
N LYS A 495 -105.76 5.92 -25.65
CA LYS A 495 -106.73 6.98 -25.32
C LYS A 495 -107.57 7.36 -26.55
N GLN A 496 -106.97 7.46 -27.73
CA GLN A 496 -107.71 7.72 -28.98
C GLN A 496 -108.54 6.50 -29.40
N GLN A 497 -108.03 5.28 -29.19
CA GLN A 497 -108.78 4.04 -29.46
C GLN A 497 -110.01 3.92 -28.56
N LYS A 498 -109.86 4.11 -27.25
CA LYS A 498 -110.99 4.15 -26.28
C LYS A 498 -112.00 5.26 -26.63
N LYS A 499 -111.53 6.40 -27.15
CA LYS A 499 -112.39 7.48 -27.66
C LYS A 499 -113.14 7.08 -28.94
N LEU A 500 -112.48 6.38 -29.87
CA LEU A 500 -113.10 5.82 -31.07
C LEU A 500 -114.13 4.74 -30.72
N GLU A 501 -113.85 3.86 -29.75
CA GLU A 501 -114.79 2.85 -29.26
C GLU A 501 -116.06 3.50 -28.67
N LEU A 502 -115.91 4.56 -27.85
CA LEU A 502 -117.04 5.31 -27.33
C LEU A 502 -117.84 6.02 -28.43
N LEU A 503 -117.18 6.73 -29.35
CA LEU A 503 -117.84 7.38 -30.50
C LEU A 503 -118.53 6.36 -31.42
N THR A 504 -117.97 5.16 -31.56
CA THR A 504 -118.59 4.06 -32.33
C THR A 504 -119.83 3.50 -31.62
N GLN A 505 -119.80 3.36 -30.29
CA GLN A 505 -120.98 2.98 -29.50
C GLN A 505 -122.07 4.06 -29.55
N GLU A 506 -121.72 5.35 -29.49
CA GLU A 506 -122.66 6.45 -29.65
C GLU A 506 -123.23 6.50 -31.06
N PHE A 507 -122.41 6.33 -32.09
CA PHE A 507 -122.83 6.25 -33.49
C PHE A 507 -123.83 5.11 -33.70
N TYR A 508 -123.53 3.87 -33.26
CA TYR A 508 -124.47 2.76 -33.39
C TYR A 508 -125.75 2.96 -32.58
N ARG A 509 -125.70 3.52 -31.36
CA ARG A 509 -126.91 3.88 -30.60
C ARG A 509 -127.77 4.90 -31.35
N LEU A 510 -127.14 5.94 -31.92
CA LEU A 510 -127.81 6.97 -32.68
C LEU A 510 -128.43 6.38 -33.96
N GLN A 511 -127.67 5.58 -34.70
CA GLN A 511 -128.10 4.84 -35.89
C GLN A 511 -129.34 4.00 -35.57
N THR A 512 -129.26 3.07 -34.61
CA THR A 512 -130.41 2.22 -34.22
C THR A 512 -131.61 3.03 -33.73
N SER A 513 -131.41 4.18 -33.06
CA SER A 513 -132.51 5.07 -32.68
C SER A 513 -133.17 5.76 -33.88
N SER A 514 -132.38 6.11 -34.90
CA SER A 514 -132.86 6.72 -36.14
C SER A 514 -133.57 5.71 -37.04
N GLU A 515 -133.03 4.49 -37.17
CA GLU A 515 -133.62 3.39 -37.94
C GLU A 515 -134.98 2.97 -37.36
N LYS A 516 -135.10 2.87 -36.03
CA LYS A 516 -136.40 2.68 -35.36
C LYS A 516 -137.39 3.78 -35.69
N ARG A 517 -136.99 5.04 -35.60
CA ARG A 517 -137.86 6.19 -35.88
C ARG A 517 -138.25 6.30 -37.35
N VAL A 518 -137.37 5.88 -38.27
CA VAL A 518 -137.68 5.74 -39.70
C VAL A 518 -138.69 4.62 -39.93
N ALA A 519 -138.51 3.45 -39.30
CA ALA A 519 -139.47 2.34 -39.40
C ALA A 519 -140.85 2.69 -38.81
N GLU A 520 -140.89 3.39 -37.67
CA GLU A 520 -142.12 3.91 -37.07
C GLU A 520 -142.86 4.88 -38.01
N LEU A 521 -142.14 5.83 -38.63
CA LEU A 521 -142.72 6.78 -39.58
C LEU A 521 -143.14 6.11 -40.90
N GLN A 522 -142.40 5.10 -41.37
CA GLN A 522 -142.79 4.30 -42.55
C GLN A 522 -144.06 3.48 -42.28
N ALA A 523 -144.19 2.87 -41.11
CA ALA A 523 -145.40 2.16 -40.70
C ALA A 523 -146.61 3.10 -40.61
N GLN A 524 -146.45 4.29 -40.02
CA GLN A 524 -147.49 5.32 -39.97
C GLN A 524 -147.91 5.79 -41.37
N ASN A 525 -146.95 6.01 -42.29
CA ASN A 525 -147.27 6.38 -43.67
C ASN A 525 -148.03 5.27 -44.41
N ALA A 526 -147.68 4.00 -44.20
CA ALA A 526 -148.42 2.87 -44.79
C ALA A 526 -149.85 2.75 -44.23
N GLU A 527 -150.06 3.02 -42.95
CA GLU A 527 -151.39 3.08 -42.32
C GLU A 527 -152.24 4.22 -42.89
N GLN A 528 -151.67 5.41 -43.10
CA GLN A 528 -152.40 6.53 -43.71
C GLN A 528 -152.67 6.34 -45.21
N ALA A 529 -151.72 5.76 -45.96
CA ALA A 529 -151.90 5.45 -47.38
C ALA A 529 -153.02 4.44 -47.61
N SER A 530 -153.07 3.35 -46.81
CA SER A 530 -154.16 2.37 -46.89
C SER A 530 -155.52 2.94 -46.46
N ARG A 531 -155.57 3.88 -45.51
CA ARG A 531 -156.81 4.64 -45.24
C ARG A 531 -157.26 5.46 -46.44
N LEU A 532 -156.36 6.22 -47.07
CA LEU A 532 -156.68 7.01 -48.27
C LEU A 532 -157.24 6.14 -49.40
N GLU A 533 -156.59 5.00 -49.68
CA GLU A 533 -157.05 4.04 -50.71
C GLU A 533 -158.48 3.50 -50.43
N THR A 534 -158.90 3.39 -49.16
CA THR A 534 -160.29 3.03 -48.81
C THR A 534 -161.29 4.17 -48.97
N TYR A 535 -160.87 5.42 -48.79
CA TYR A 535 -161.74 6.59 -49.03
C TYR A 535 -161.93 6.86 -50.53
N GLU A 536 -160.86 6.79 -51.34
CA GLU A 536 -160.91 7.02 -52.78
C GLU A 536 -161.88 6.06 -53.50
N LYS A 537 -161.96 4.79 -53.05
CA LYS A 537 -162.91 3.80 -53.59
C LYS A 537 -164.36 4.13 -53.24
N LEU A 538 -164.61 4.56 -52.00
CA LEU A 538 -165.96 4.98 -51.56
C LEU A 538 -166.44 6.25 -52.30
N GLU A 539 -165.54 7.18 -52.64
CA GLU A 539 -165.90 8.35 -53.46
C GLU A 539 -166.24 7.94 -54.90
N GLN A 540 -165.47 7.04 -55.52
CA GLN A 540 -165.76 6.52 -56.87
C GLN A 540 -167.10 5.77 -56.97
N GLU A 541 -167.50 5.04 -55.93
CA GLU A 541 -168.82 4.38 -55.87
C GLU A 541 -169.96 5.40 -55.71
N LEU A 542 -169.78 6.44 -54.89
CA LEU A 542 -170.77 7.50 -54.69
C LEU A 542 -170.98 8.36 -55.96
N ASP A 543 -169.91 8.75 -56.65
CA ASP A 543 -169.99 9.60 -57.86
C ASP A 543 -170.82 8.93 -58.97
N GLN A 544 -170.64 7.62 -59.18
CA GLN A 544 -171.42 6.85 -60.16
C GLN A 544 -172.92 6.84 -59.85
N VAL A 545 -173.30 6.67 -58.58
CA VAL A 545 -174.71 6.73 -58.15
C VAL A 545 -175.28 8.15 -58.34
N THR A 546 -174.47 9.18 -58.11
CA THR A 546 -174.89 10.59 -58.31
C THR A 546 -175.17 10.90 -59.79
N MET A 547 -174.37 10.36 -60.72
CA MET A 547 -174.63 10.51 -62.16
C MET A 547 -175.90 9.79 -62.60
N GLN A 548 -176.08 8.52 -62.24
CA GLN A 548 -177.27 7.74 -62.63
C GLN A 548 -178.58 8.35 -62.09
N ALA A 549 -178.55 8.94 -60.89
CA ALA A 549 -179.69 9.65 -60.32
C ALA A 549 -179.96 11.04 -60.95
N ALA A 550 -178.99 11.62 -61.67
CA ALA A 550 -179.12 12.94 -62.29
C ALA A 550 -179.74 12.90 -63.70
N GLU A 551 -179.56 11.81 -64.45
CA GLU A 551 -180.06 11.66 -65.82
C GLU A 551 -181.56 11.34 -65.90
N ILE A 552 -182.14 10.75 -64.85
CA ILE A 552 -183.57 10.40 -64.79
C ILE A 552 -184.40 11.68 -64.59
N GLU A 553 -185.23 12.03 -65.59
CA GLU A 553 -186.02 13.26 -65.57
C GLU A 553 -187.25 13.19 -64.63
N ASN A 554 -187.66 11.99 -64.20
CA ASN A 554 -188.83 11.73 -63.34
C ASN A 554 -188.42 11.54 -61.86
N GLU A 555 -188.95 12.35 -60.93
CA GLU A 555 -188.40 12.43 -59.55
C GLU A 555 -188.67 11.19 -58.68
N GLU A 556 -189.84 10.55 -58.81
CA GLU A 556 -190.23 9.37 -58.01
C GLU A 556 -189.50 8.07 -58.40
N GLU A 557 -188.80 8.07 -59.54
CA GLU A 557 -187.95 6.97 -59.99
C GLU A 557 -186.49 7.24 -59.62
N ALA A 558 -186.03 8.50 -59.70
CA ALA A 558 -184.71 8.91 -59.21
C ALA A 558 -184.53 8.63 -57.70
N GLU A 559 -185.53 8.94 -56.85
CA GLU A 559 -185.46 8.58 -55.42
C GLU A 559 -185.47 7.06 -55.19
N ARG A 560 -186.05 6.27 -56.11
CA ARG A 560 -186.08 4.80 -56.04
C ARG A 560 -184.73 4.17 -56.34
N VAL A 561 -184.02 4.67 -57.36
CA VAL A 561 -182.65 4.23 -57.71
C VAL A 561 -181.67 4.58 -56.58
N LEU A 562 -181.77 5.79 -56.01
CA LEU A 562 -181.05 6.16 -54.79
C LEU A 562 -181.33 5.16 -53.65
N PHE A 563 -182.59 4.83 -53.38
CA PHE A 563 -182.96 3.92 -52.30
C PHE A 563 -182.39 2.51 -52.46
N SER A 564 -182.31 1.97 -53.69
CA SER A 564 -181.72 0.64 -53.94
C SER A 564 -180.22 0.55 -53.61
N TYR A 565 -179.48 1.66 -53.69
CA TYR A 565 -178.08 1.73 -53.25
C TYR A 565 -177.92 2.06 -51.75
N GLY A 566 -178.87 1.60 -50.92
CA GLY A 566 -178.77 1.66 -49.45
C GLY A 566 -179.01 3.04 -48.84
N TYR A 567 -179.59 3.99 -49.59
CA TYR A 567 -179.86 5.38 -49.19
C TYR A 567 -180.97 5.48 -48.11
N GLY A 568 -180.64 5.03 -46.90
CA GLY A 568 -181.53 4.99 -45.75
C GLY A 568 -180.90 4.37 -44.50
N ALA A 569 -179.93 3.47 -44.64
CA ALA A 569 -179.38 2.71 -43.51
C ALA A 569 -178.24 3.43 -42.76
N ASN A 570 -177.07 3.60 -43.40
CA ASN A 570 -175.80 3.83 -42.68
C ASN A 570 -175.11 5.17 -42.98
N VAL A 571 -175.79 6.14 -43.60
CA VAL A 571 -175.20 7.45 -43.97
C VAL A 571 -175.61 8.53 -42.95
N PRO A 572 -174.65 9.20 -42.26
CA PRO A 572 -174.95 10.25 -41.28
C PRO A 572 -175.81 11.41 -41.83
N THR A 573 -176.64 11.99 -40.97
CA THR A 573 -177.68 12.96 -41.34
C THR A 573 -177.16 14.25 -41.99
N THR A 574 -175.92 14.63 -41.73
CA THR A 574 -175.23 15.76 -42.40
C THR A 574 -174.83 15.43 -43.84
N ALA A 575 -174.34 14.22 -44.09
CA ALA A 575 -174.01 13.74 -45.45
C ALA A 575 -175.28 13.57 -46.30
N LYS A 576 -176.40 13.09 -45.71
CA LYS A 576 -177.71 13.03 -46.39
C LYS A 576 -178.15 14.37 -47.00
N ARG A 577 -177.90 15.49 -46.31
CA ARG A 577 -178.20 16.84 -46.84
C ARG A 577 -177.25 17.24 -47.97
N ARG A 578 -175.95 16.92 -47.85
CA ARG A 578 -174.96 17.17 -48.91
C ARG A 578 -175.28 16.37 -50.18
N LEU A 579 -175.59 15.08 -50.07
CA LEU A 579 -175.86 14.24 -51.26
C LEU A 579 -177.10 14.72 -52.03
N LYS A 580 -178.19 15.08 -51.34
CA LYS A 580 -179.36 15.67 -52.02
C LYS A 580 -179.06 17.06 -52.62
N GLN A 581 -178.12 17.81 -52.04
CA GLN A 581 -177.61 19.05 -52.66
C GLN A 581 -176.68 18.80 -53.85
N SER A 582 -175.82 17.78 -53.84
CA SER A 582 -174.95 17.44 -54.98
C SER A 582 -175.74 16.83 -56.14
N VAL A 583 -176.80 16.03 -55.91
CA VAL A 583 -177.74 15.62 -56.97
C VAL A 583 -178.46 16.82 -57.58
N HIS A 584 -178.96 17.77 -56.77
CA HIS A 584 -179.59 18.99 -57.29
C HIS A 584 -178.59 19.92 -58.00
N LEU A 585 -177.33 19.99 -57.54
CA LEU A 585 -176.26 20.71 -58.24
C LEU A 585 -175.86 20.01 -59.53
N ALA A 586 -175.76 18.68 -59.58
CA ALA A 586 -175.46 17.90 -60.78
C ALA A 586 -176.56 18.08 -61.84
N ARG A 587 -177.85 17.96 -61.45
CA ARG A 587 -178.98 18.33 -62.33
C ARG A 587 -178.88 19.79 -62.81
N ARG A 588 -178.52 20.74 -61.94
CA ARG A 588 -178.38 22.16 -62.32
C ARG A 588 -177.13 22.43 -63.16
N VAL A 589 -176.05 21.67 -63.03
CA VAL A 589 -174.86 21.70 -63.89
C VAL A 589 -175.20 21.12 -65.25
N LEU A 590 -175.82 19.94 -65.34
CA LEU A 590 -176.36 19.38 -66.59
C LEU A 590 -177.34 20.36 -67.27
N GLN A 591 -178.17 21.07 -66.51
CA GLN A 591 -179.06 22.10 -67.05
C GLN A 591 -178.30 23.35 -67.52
N LEU A 592 -177.27 23.77 -66.77
CA LEU A 592 -176.34 24.84 -67.15
C LEU A 592 -175.43 24.44 -68.33
N GLU A 593 -175.18 23.16 -68.58
CA GLU A 593 -174.43 22.61 -69.72
C GLU A 593 -175.33 22.41 -70.95
N ARG A 594 -176.59 21.99 -70.77
CA ARG A 594 -177.63 22.13 -71.81
C ARG A 594 -177.77 23.61 -72.20
N GLN A 595 -177.67 24.55 -71.25
CA GLN A 595 -177.60 25.99 -71.53
C GLN A 595 -176.23 26.44 -72.10
N ASN A 596 -175.09 25.89 -71.67
CA ASN A 596 -173.77 26.26 -72.20
C ASN A 596 -173.60 25.76 -73.64
N THR A 597 -174.17 24.61 -73.99
CA THR A 597 -174.17 24.09 -75.37
C THR A 597 -175.17 24.83 -76.27
N LEU A 598 -176.28 25.35 -75.72
CA LEU A 598 -177.11 26.32 -76.43
C LEU A 598 -176.36 27.65 -76.63
N LEU A 599 -175.80 28.24 -75.58
CA LEU A 599 -175.01 29.48 -75.66
C LEU A 599 -173.75 29.33 -76.52
N ARG A 600 -173.14 28.14 -76.61
CA ARG A 600 -172.07 27.84 -77.57
C ARG A 600 -172.61 27.75 -78.98
N ARG A 601 -173.76 27.11 -79.24
CA ARG A 601 -174.41 27.14 -80.56
C ARG A 601 -174.86 28.54 -80.98
N ASP A 602 -175.23 29.39 -80.03
CA ASP A 602 -175.58 30.79 -80.27
C ASP A 602 -174.32 31.67 -80.42
N LEU A 603 -173.22 31.33 -79.74
CA LEU A 603 -171.91 31.93 -79.98
C LEU A 603 -171.31 31.45 -81.32
N ASP A 604 -171.56 30.21 -81.75
CA ASP A 604 -171.23 29.70 -83.08
C ASP A 604 -172.11 30.38 -84.14
N ARG A 605 -173.40 30.63 -83.86
CA ARG A 605 -174.25 31.47 -84.73
C ARG A 605 -173.73 32.90 -84.80
N HIS A 606 -173.32 33.50 -83.68
CA HIS A 606 -172.71 34.83 -83.68
C HIS A 606 -171.32 34.85 -84.31
N GLN A 607 -170.53 33.78 -84.25
CA GLN A 607 -169.29 33.62 -85.01
C GLN A 607 -169.56 33.43 -86.50
N ASN A 608 -170.60 32.69 -86.90
CA ASN A 608 -171.02 32.57 -88.29
C ASN A 608 -171.64 33.88 -88.82
N GLN A 609 -172.35 34.66 -88.00
CA GLN A 609 -172.77 36.01 -88.32
C GLN A 609 -171.59 36.98 -88.40
N THR A 610 -170.61 36.86 -87.48
CA THR A 610 -169.33 37.60 -87.57
C THR A 610 -168.52 37.14 -88.79
N GLY A 611 -168.70 35.90 -89.23
CA GLY A 611 -168.13 35.31 -90.44
C GLY A 611 -168.81 35.82 -91.71
N GLN A 612 -170.13 35.97 -91.70
CA GLN A 612 -170.90 36.61 -92.78
C GLN A 612 -170.58 38.10 -92.85
N MET A 613 -170.59 38.81 -91.71
CA MET A 613 -170.12 40.19 -91.60
C MET A 613 -168.64 40.34 -91.99
N SER A 614 -167.77 39.34 -91.78
CA SER A 614 -166.38 39.37 -92.25
C SER A 614 -166.21 38.93 -93.70
N GLN A 615 -167.16 38.21 -94.28
CA GLN A 615 -167.28 37.96 -95.72
C GLN A 615 -167.81 39.19 -96.45
N GLU A 616 -168.75 39.93 -95.87
CA GLU A 616 -169.19 41.24 -96.35
C GLU A 616 -168.09 42.30 -96.16
N LEU A 617 -167.40 42.31 -95.01
CA LEU A 617 -166.26 43.20 -94.76
C LEU A 617 -165.03 42.81 -95.60
N SER A 618 -164.85 41.55 -96.01
CA SER A 618 -163.77 41.16 -96.93
C SER A 618 -164.16 41.33 -98.40
N ALA A 619 -165.43 41.22 -98.77
CA ALA A 619 -165.92 41.68 -100.07
C ALA A 619 -165.76 43.21 -100.19
N ALA A 620 -166.16 43.97 -99.16
CA ALA A 620 -165.95 45.41 -99.08
C ALA A 620 -164.45 45.78 -99.05
N ASN A 621 -163.62 45.06 -98.30
CA ASN A 621 -162.16 45.28 -98.31
C ASN A 621 -161.48 44.81 -99.59
N GLN A 622 -162.03 43.85 -100.35
CA GLN A 622 -161.52 43.50 -101.67
C GLN A 622 -161.91 44.57 -102.70
N LEU A 623 -163.12 45.12 -102.62
CA LEU A 623 -163.53 46.30 -103.38
C LEU A 623 -162.68 47.54 -103.02
N LEU A 624 -162.30 47.67 -101.74
CA LEU A 624 -161.41 48.72 -101.24
C LEU A 624 -159.93 48.49 -101.65
N GLN A 625 -159.44 47.25 -101.63
CA GLN A 625 -158.09 46.91 -102.08
C GLN A 625 -157.94 47.03 -103.61
N GLN A 626 -158.97 46.69 -104.38
CA GLN A 626 -159.03 46.98 -105.82
C GLN A 626 -159.02 48.49 -106.12
N THR A 627 -159.42 49.33 -105.16
CA THR A 627 -159.40 50.80 -105.29
C THR A 627 -158.23 51.49 -104.56
N GLN A 628 -157.38 50.76 -103.82
CA GLN A 628 -156.26 51.33 -103.02
C GLN A 628 -154.91 50.58 -103.15
N GLN A 629 -154.59 50.05 -104.34
CA GLN A 629 -153.26 49.46 -104.60
C GLN A 629 -152.02 50.40 -104.63
N PRO A 630 -152.08 51.75 -104.50
CA PRO A 630 -150.86 52.56 -104.37
C PRO A 630 -150.18 52.55 -102.99
N TYR A 631 -150.94 52.36 -101.90
CA TYR A 631 -150.49 52.78 -100.57
C TYR A 631 -149.64 51.75 -99.79
N SER A 632 -149.73 50.45 -100.08
CA SER A 632 -148.88 49.45 -99.41
C SER A 632 -147.39 49.63 -99.77
N PHE A 633 -147.10 49.86 -101.04
CA PHE A 633 -145.75 50.17 -101.52
C PHE A 633 -145.19 51.48 -100.90
N LEU A 634 -146.06 52.43 -100.56
CA LEU A 634 -145.68 53.64 -99.84
C LEU A 634 -145.33 53.35 -98.37
N ILE A 635 -146.05 52.44 -97.71
CA ILE A 635 -145.79 52.05 -96.32
C ILE A 635 -144.44 51.31 -96.18
N ASP A 636 -144.13 50.40 -97.11
CA ASP A 636 -142.87 49.65 -97.04
C ASP A 636 -141.67 50.51 -97.49
N THR A 637 -141.83 51.43 -98.45
CA THR A 637 -140.77 52.44 -98.72
C THR A 637 -140.60 53.43 -97.57
N VAL A 638 -141.65 53.78 -96.80
CA VAL A 638 -141.50 54.53 -95.55
C VAL A 638 -140.70 53.75 -94.51
N ARG A 639 -140.90 52.43 -94.39
CA ARG A 639 -140.11 51.58 -93.47
C ARG A 639 -138.63 51.50 -93.85
N GLU A 640 -138.30 51.47 -95.14
CA GLU A 640 -136.92 51.61 -95.61
C GLU A 640 -136.34 53.00 -95.28
N LYS A 641 -137.13 54.07 -95.43
CA LYS A 641 -136.73 55.43 -95.00
C LYS A 641 -136.51 55.49 -93.48
N ASP A 642 -137.33 54.84 -92.66
CA ASP A 642 -137.16 54.77 -91.20
C ASP A 642 -135.94 53.93 -90.77
N ALA A 643 -135.48 52.99 -91.60
CA ALA A 643 -134.18 52.34 -91.43
C ALA A 643 -133.03 53.30 -91.76
N ALA A 644 -133.11 54.02 -92.89
CA ALA A 644 -132.13 55.04 -93.26
C ALA A 644 -132.06 56.20 -92.25
N ILE A 645 -133.18 56.63 -91.67
CA ILE A 645 -133.25 57.64 -90.60
C ILE A 645 -132.56 57.15 -89.33
N ARG A 646 -132.61 55.85 -89.00
CA ARG A 646 -131.86 55.28 -87.87
C ARG A 646 -130.35 55.27 -88.14
N ALA A 647 -129.91 54.82 -89.32
CA ALA A 647 -128.49 54.91 -89.72
C ALA A 647 -127.98 56.37 -89.74
N LEU A 648 -128.83 57.34 -90.12
CA LEU A 648 -128.50 58.76 -90.02
C LEU A 648 -128.46 59.27 -88.57
N ARG A 649 -129.29 58.74 -87.65
CA ARG A 649 -129.21 59.05 -86.21
C ARG A 649 -127.96 58.47 -85.57
N GLU A 650 -127.55 57.26 -85.95
CA GLU A 650 -126.26 56.68 -85.53
C GLU A 650 -125.07 57.51 -86.05
N ARG A 651 -125.19 58.07 -87.26
CA ARG A 651 -124.21 59.01 -87.80
C ARG A 651 -124.26 60.40 -87.14
N VAL A 652 -125.41 60.83 -86.63
CA VAL A 652 -125.52 62.00 -85.75
C VAL A 652 -124.86 61.70 -84.40
N SER A 653 -125.05 60.54 -83.78
CA SER A 653 -124.33 60.21 -82.55
C SER A 653 -122.81 60.13 -82.75
N SER A 654 -122.31 59.65 -83.90
CA SER A 654 -120.87 59.75 -84.19
C SER A 654 -120.38 61.21 -84.35
N LEU A 655 -121.24 62.13 -84.79
CA LEU A 655 -120.92 63.57 -84.81
C LEU A 655 -121.07 64.21 -83.43
N GLU A 656 -121.90 63.65 -82.53
CA GLU A 656 -121.95 64.02 -81.12
C GLU A 656 -120.71 63.49 -80.37
N ASP A 657 -120.14 62.35 -80.78
CA ASP A 657 -118.83 61.87 -80.36
C ASP A 657 -117.69 62.78 -80.87
N ASP A 658 -117.79 63.33 -82.09
CA ASP A 658 -116.87 64.40 -82.55
C ASP A 658 -117.06 65.70 -81.75
N VAL A 659 -118.28 66.07 -81.36
CA VAL A 659 -118.50 67.17 -80.38
C VAL A 659 -117.92 66.79 -79.02
N SER A 660 -117.85 65.51 -78.65
CA SER A 660 -117.13 65.03 -77.46
C SER A 660 -115.61 65.15 -77.59
N SER A 661 -115.06 64.99 -78.81
CA SER A 661 -113.62 65.13 -79.07
C SER A 661 -113.19 66.61 -79.09
N LEU A 662 -113.98 67.48 -79.72
CA LEU A 662 -113.82 68.95 -79.65
C LEU A 662 -113.99 69.49 -78.21
N ARG A 663 -114.83 68.85 -77.37
CA ARG A 663 -114.87 69.13 -75.93
C ARG A 663 -113.58 68.76 -75.20
N LYS A 664 -112.82 67.75 -75.66
CA LYS A 664 -111.48 67.42 -75.12
C LYS A 664 -110.46 68.47 -75.54
N GLU A 665 -110.47 68.97 -76.79
CA GLU A 665 -109.63 70.09 -77.21
C GLU A 665 -109.94 71.38 -76.43
N ARG A 666 -111.21 71.71 -76.22
CA ARG A 666 -111.62 72.87 -75.41
C ARG A 666 -111.27 72.72 -73.92
N ASN A 667 -110.90 71.52 -73.46
CA ASN A 667 -110.36 71.29 -72.13
C ASN A 667 -108.82 71.41 -72.08
N ALA A 668 -108.11 71.35 -73.22
CA ALA A 668 -106.71 71.79 -73.29
C ALA A 668 -106.60 73.32 -73.19
N LEU A 669 -107.55 74.06 -73.80
CA LEU A 669 -107.63 75.53 -73.63
C LEU A 669 -107.99 75.95 -72.18
N GLN A 670 -108.59 75.06 -71.39
CA GLN A 670 -108.79 75.27 -69.95
C GLN A 670 -107.47 75.25 -69.16
N GLN A 671 -106.41 74.61 -69.68
CA GLN A 671 -105.07 74.67 -69.08
C GLN A 671 -104.39 76.02 -69.36
N VAL A 672 -104.36 76.47 -70.62
CA VAL A 672 -103.72 77.75 -71.01
C VAL A 672 -104.28 78.96 -70.25
N LYS A 673 -105.59 78.97 -69.97
CA LYS A 673 -106.20 80.04 -69.13
C LYS A 673 -105.82 79.91 -67.65
N ASN A 674 -105.62 78.70 -67.15
CA ASN A 674 -105.19 78.49 -65.77
C ASN A 674 -103.69 78.81 -65.57
N ASP A 675 -102.85 78.70 -66.61
CA ASP A 675 -101.46 79.18 -66.56
C ASP A 675 -101.42 80.71 -66.27
N MET A 676 -102.39 81.48 -66.78
CA MET A 676 -102.55 82.91 -66.48
C MET A 676 -102.99 83.21 -65.04
N ALA A 677 -103.34 82.22 -64.21
CA ALA A 677 -103.54 82.46 -62.78
C ALA A 677 -102.22 82.86 -62.09
N ALA A 678 -101.10 82.34 -62.56
CA ALA A 678 -99.81 82.49 -61.90
C ALA A 678 -99.19 83.90 -62.01
N ASP A 679 -99.54 84.69 -63.03
CA ASP A 679 -98.86 85.96 -63.32
C ASP A 679 -99.42 87.14 -62.53
N LEU A 680 -100.75 87.27 -62.41
CA LEU A 680 -101.35 88.45 -61.77
C LEU A 680 -101.38 88.39 -60.24
N GLU A 681 -101.52 87.20 -59.64
CA GLU A 681 -101.39 87.04 -58.18
C GLU A 681 -99.97 87.34 -57.68
N ARG A 682 -98.96 87.28 -58.56
CA ARG A 682 -97.56 87.57 -58.25
C ARG A 682 -97.16 89.04 -58.35
N LEU A 683 -97.91 89.89 -59.06
CA LEU A 683 -97.40 91.22 -59.44
C LEU A 683 -97.80 92.37 -58.50
N LEU A 684 -99.00 92.38 -57.91
CA LEU A 684 -99.48 93.51 -57.09
C LEU A 684 -99.88 93.18 -55.64
N ASN A 685 -99.87 91.91 -55.23
CA ASN A 685 -99.63 91.58 -53.82
C ASN A 685 -98.26 92.09 -53.34
N ASN A 686 -97.34 92.42 -54.26
CA ASN A 686 -96.10 93.17 -53.98
C ASN A 686 -96.32 94.66 -53.66
N LYS A 687 -97.55 95.21 -53.74
CA LYS A 687 -97.79 96.65 -53.48
C LYS A 687 -99.08 97.04 -52.77
N GLU A 688 -99.81 96.09 -52.18
CA GLU A 688 -100.87 96.40 -51.21
C GLU A 688 -100.29 96.92 -49.87
N SER A 689 -99.06 96.53 -49.52
CA SER A 689 -98.40 96.86 -48.24
C SER A 689 -97.01 97.50 -48.37
N ILE A 690 -96.83 98.32 -49.41
CA ILE A 690 -96.34 99.68 -49.16
C ILE A 690 -97.62 100.50 -49.00
N LEU A 691 -98.26 100.46 -47.83
CA LEU A 691 -97.99 101.36 -46.69
C LEU A 691 -97.81 102.82 -47.13
N SER A 692 -98.73 103.68 -46.69
CA SER A 692 -98.66 105.14 -46.85
C SER A 692 -98.41 105.63 -48.27
N ASP A 693 -99.46 105.66 -49.09
CA ASP A 693 -100.15 106.92 -49.42
C ASP A 693 -101.53 106.59 -50.02
N CYS A 694 -102.63 107.18 -49.56
CA CYS A 694 -103.03 108.58 -49.69
C CYS A 694 -103.28 109.04 -51.15
N VAL A 695 -104.51 109.50 -51.39
CA VAL A 695 -104.87 110.52 -52.39
C VAL A 695 -104.84 110.14 -53.89
N CYS A 696 -106.04 109.81 -54.39
CA CYS A 696 -106.62 110.26 -55.67
C CYS A 696 -106.22 109.69 -57.06
N MET A 697 -107.24 109.70 -57.94
CA MET A 697 -107.23 109.98 -59.38
C MET A 697 -106.54 109.02 -60.41
N CYS A 698 -107.42 108.32 -61.15
CA CYS A 698 -107.51 108.33 -62.63
C CYS A 698 -106.47 107.67 -63.58
N THR A 699 -107.03 106.85 -64.49
CA THR A 699 -106.79 106.74 -65.96
C THR A 699 -105.63 105.92 -66.58
N HIS A 700 -106.05 105.04 -67.53
CA HIS A 700 -105.44 104.68 -68.83
C HIS A 700 -104.22 103.71 -69.01
N ARG A 701 -104.54 102.51 -69.55
CA ARG A 701 -104.17 101.99 -70.92
C ARG A 701 -102.77 101.35 -71.19
N SER A 702 -102.79 100.22 -71.92
CA SER A 702 -101.71 99.59 -72.78
C SER A 702 -100.49 98.89 -72.12
N VAL A 703 -99.76 97.91 -72.71
CA VAL A 703 -99.97 96.92 -73.82
C VAL A 703 -98.86 95.81 -73.83
N SER A 704 -99.22 94.51 -73.92
CA SER A 704 -98.45 93.29 -74.40
C SER A 704 -97.02 92.98 -73.82
N PRO A 705 -96.21 91.95 -74.25
CA PRO A 705 -96.43 90.77 -75.15
C PRO A 705 -95.79 89.35 -74.79
N ILE A 706 -96.40 88.25 -75.28
CA ILE A 706 -95.82 87.06 -76.02
C ILE A 706 -95.09 85.82 -75.34
N GLN A 707 -95.73 84.62 -75.43
CA GLN A 707 -95.26 83.21 -75.80
C GLN A 707 -94.18 82.41 -74.98
N PRO A 708 -93.91 81.08 -75.25
CA PRO A 708 -94.69 79.93 -75.82
C PRO A 708 -94.49 78.47 -75.22
N PHE A 709 -95.47 77.55 -75.44
CA PHE A 709 -95.35 76.07 -75.72
C PHE A 709 -94.87 75.08 -74.59
N ALA A 710 -95.12 73.74 -74.55
CA ALA A 710 -95.91 72.77 -75.38
C ALA A 710 -96.06 71.30 -74.81
N LEU A 711 -97.21 70.61 -75.10
CA LEU A 711 -97.43 69.17 -75.45
C LEU A 711 -96.98 68.04 -74.45
N GLN A 712 -97.33 66.72 -74.47
CA GLN A 712 -98.32 65.75 -75.07
C GLN A 712 -98.26 64.41 -74.23
N THR A 713 -98.90 63.22 -74.44
CA THR A 713 -99.79 62.53 -75.43
C THR A 713 -100.60 61.37 -74.72
N PRO A 714 -101.66 60.74 -75.31
CA PRO A 714 -102.56 59.81 -74.57
C PRO A 714 -103.07 58.51 -75.30
N LEU A 715 -104.07 57.82 -74.68
CA LEU A 715 -105.19 56.99 -75.23
C LEU A 715 -105.05 55.50 -75.67
N GLN A 716 -106.09 54.71 -75.29
CA GLN A 716 -106.83 53.64 -76.04
C GLN A 716 -106.12 52.32 -76.45
N THR A 717 -106.79 51.19 -76.76
CA THR A 717 -108.22 50.75 -76.71
C THR A 717 -108.25 49.25 -76.29
N LEU A 718 -109.36 48.64 -75.88
CA LEU A 718 -110.53 48.26 -76.70
C LEU A 718 -111.76 48.03 -75.81
#